data_AF-A0A378U9Z9-F1
#
_entry.id   AF-A0A378U9Z9-F1
#
_cell.length_a   1.000
_cell.length_b   1.000
_cell.length_c   1.000
_cell.angle_alpha   90.00
_cell.angle_beta   90.00
_cell.angle_gamma   90.00
#
_symmetry.space_group_name_H-M   'P 1'
#
loop_
_entity.id
_entity.type
_entity.pdbx_description
1 polymer ?
#
loop_
_entity_poly.entity_id
_entity_poly.type
_entity_poly.pdbx_seq_one_letter_code
_entity_poly.pdbx_strand_id
1 'polypeptide(L)'
;MADLLTQVAQHPQVGEQAQLWRRIGATPATLPAPLPDVDTYATAGQLSMMLDAETTRMLLSEVPAAFHAGVQDVLLIAFGLAVAEFTRAGGAPIVIDVEGHGRNEEIVNLGGAAAGDLDLSRTVGWFTTKYPVALDLQGRGGGLSWPQVVSGDAALGAVIKDAKEQLRALPDGLTYGLLRYLNADVDLAGPDPVVAFNYLGRMGATAMESSTDVWRICPEGFSLANIAGAVATSLGHTVELNAATVDTDAGVQLNADWTWALSALDDELVNRLGQLWFEALTGICEHVRRGGGGLTPSDIAPAALSQQQIDELSRQFPVADVLPLTPLQQGLLYHAGTAQGSDDVYAMQLSIALSGALDEDRLRNAVHTVVARHPHLLARFAEQFEQPVQVIPVEPTVPWRYVELDTDNIDLGDQIQVICAAERAAVCDLPNQPAFRAALIRIGDDQHRFVLTTHHIVLDGWSMPILLQEIFASFADRRLPAAPPYRSFVTWLEERDHVGAHAAWSERLSGFDTPTLVGSAGRDRLGERGIETFRLPEQVSRALSGLARSHRTTPNIVLQGAWATLLSSLTGQHDVSFGTTVSGRPAEVVGADSMVGLLINTVPVRATFTPATTTSDLLRQLQDAHNATLEHQHVALSDIHRITGQDRLFDTLLVFENYPIDTAAPLGVEGLTVTGLDFRESNHYPLAVQALPGRETGNHVEREMRLRVEYDADVFDLGTVATFIERLEKVLTAMSADPHRPLSSVDLLDAHARSCLDEWSNRAVLATPASSKSIPELFGEQVARTPDATALSCAGRSMTYRELDDAANRLAQLLSAYGAGPGEVVALMFSRSAEAIVTILAVLKTGAAYVPVDPALPLARIQFMVADAAPIVAVTTSDRRSRLEGCELPVIDISDSPVDNQPHTALSGPAPDDIAYIIYTSGTTGVPKGVAIPHRNVPGLFGVLGADVSSGPGQVWAQWHSYSFDVSVWEIFGALLHGARLLVVPEQVAESPDAFHELLVTEHVTVLSQTPSAAGMISPQGWNRPLWWWRVKRVRRSW
;
A
#
# COMPACT_ATOMS: atom_id res chain seq x y z
N MET A 1 17.42 29.72 -38.50
CA MET A 1 16.54 28.64 -39.00
C MET A 1 17.33 27.55 -39.72
N ALA A 2 18.02 27.81 -40.84
CA ALA A 2 18.79 26.78 -41.57
C ALA A 2 19.84 26.05 -40.72
N ASP A 3 20.62 26.77 -39.89
CA ASP A 3 21.61 26.16 -38.99
C ASP A 3 20.94 25.28 -37.93
N LEU A 4 19.80 25.72 -37.40
CA LEU A 4 19.01 24.96 -36.42
C LEU A 4 18.46 23.67 -37.04
N LEU A 5 17.91 23.73 -38.26
CA LEU A 5 17.44 22.55 -39.00
C LEU A 5 18.59 21.55 -39.22
N THR A 6 19.80 22.03 -39.52
CA THR A 6 20.99 21.17 -39.71
C THR A 6 21.41 20.50 -38.41
N GLN A 7 21.34 21.20 -37.27
CA GLN A 7 21.62 20.64 -35.96
C GLN A 7 20.57 19.59 -35.55
N VAL A 8 19.28 19.90 -35.73
CA VAL A 8 18.17 19.00 -35.41
C VAL A 8 18.20 17.75 -36.31
N ALA A 9 18.60 17.88 -37.57
CA ALA A 9 18.74 16.74 -38.48
C ALA A 9 19.73 15.67 -37.96
N GLN A 10 20.74 16.06 -37.18
CA GLN A 10 21.72 15.15 -36.58
C GLN A 10 21.30 14.62 -35.19
N HIS A 11 20.14 15.02 -34.69
CA HIS A 11 19.68 14.60 -33.36
C HIS A 11 19.31 13.10 -33.35
N PRO A 12 19.71 12.31 -32.33
CA PRO A 12 19.44 10.86 -32.28
C PRO A 12 17.97 10.48 -32.48
N GLN A 13 17.05 11.22 -31.84
CA GLN A 13 15.60 10.98 -31.97
C GLN A 13 15.08 11.17 -33.39
N VAL A 14 15.69 12.06 -34.19
CA VAL A 14 15.35 12.24 -35.61
C VAL A 14 15.92 11.07 -36.41
N GLY A 15 17.15 10.63 -36.12
CA GLY A 15 17.77 9.46 -36.74
C GLY A 15 16.99 8.15 -36.54
N GLU A 16 16.38 7.93 -35.38
CA GLU A 16 15.55 6.76 -35.06
C GLU A 16 14.35 6.58 -36.00
N GLN A 17 13.85 7.68 -36.58
CA GLN A 17 12.69 7.68 -37.48
C GLN A 17 13.02 7.25 -38.91
N ALA A 18 14.31 7.15 -39.28
CA ALA A 18 14.75 6.84 -40.64
C ALA A 18 14.20 5.50 -41.16
N GLN A 19 14.09 4.47 -40.32
CA GLN A 19 13.58 3.17 -40.74
C GLN A 19 12.09 3.22 -41.10
N LEU A 20 11.30 4.05 -40.42
CA LEU A 20 9.89 4.24 -40.75
C LEU A 20 9.73 4.96 -42.08
N TRP A 21 10.47 6.05 -42.31
CA TRP A 21 10.47 6.77 -43.59
C TRP A 21 10.93 5.90 -44.77
N ARG A 22 11.92 5.01 -44.59
CA ARG A 22 12.32 4.03 -45.62
C ARG A 22 11.21 3.06 -45.97
N ARG A 23 10.45 2.58 -44.98
CA ARG A 23 9.30 1.68 -45.22
C ARG A 23 8.22 2.38 -46.03
N ILE A 24 7.90 3.62 -45.66
CA ILE A 24 6.89 4.43 -46.37
C ILE A 24 7.34 4.69 -47.81
N GLY A 25 8.59 5.13 -48.02
CA GLY A 25 9.15 5.41 -49.35
C GLY A 25 9.33 4.18 -50.24
N ALA A 26 9.30 2.96 -49.68
CA ALA A 26 9.33 1.71 -50.44
C ALA A 26 7.94 1.31 -50.99
N THR A 27 6.89 2.05 -50.64
CA THR A 27 5.53 1.79 -51.16
C THR A 27 5.49 2.05 -52.67
N PRO A 28 5.07 1.07 -53.50
CA PRO A 28 5.03 1.24 -54.95
C PRO A 28 4.10 2.38 -55.38
N ALA A 29 4.53 3.13 -56.39
CA ALA A 29 3.69 4.13 -57.04
C ALA A 29 2.47 3.47 -57.71
N THR A 30 1.29 4.08 -57.55
CA THR A 30 0.03 3.59 -58.13
C THR A 30 -0.24 4.12 -59.55
N LEU A 31 0.53 5.13 -59.98
CA LEU A 31 0.47 5.74 -61.31
C LEU A 31 1.88 5.80 -61.95
N PRO A 32 1.98 5.90 -63.30
CA PRO A 32 3.24 6.18 -63.97
C PRO A 32 3.79 7.56 -63.55
N ALA A 33 5.11 7.69 -63.37
CA ALA A 33 5.76 8.97 -63.05
C ALA A 33 5.72 9.97 -64.23
N PRO A 34 5.75 11.29 -63.97
CA PRO A 34 5.76 12.30 -65.02
C PRO A 34 7.06 12.26 -65.83
N LEU A 35 7.00 12.64 -67.11
CA LEU A 35 8.14 12.72 -68.01
C LEU A 35 8.75 14.13 -67.96
N PRO A 36 9.99 14.32 -67.43
CA PRO A 36 10.52 15.65 -67.09
C PRO A 36 10.56 16.69 -68.23
N ASP A 37 10.74 16.26 -69.48
CA ASP A 37 10.85 17.15 -70.64
C ASP A 37 9.52 17.36 -71.38
N VAL A 38 8.47 16.61 -71.02
CA VAL A 38 7.15 16.63 -71.67
C VAL A 38 6.09 17.21 -70.74
N ASP A 39 6.10 16.77 -69.49
CA ASP A 39 5.16 17.19 -68.46
C ASP A 39 5.79 18.35 -67.66
N THR A 40 5.44 19.57 -68.06
CA THR A 40 5.86 20.81 -67.42
C THR A 40 4.65 21.56 -66.92
N TYR A 41 4.81 22.47 -65.97
CA TYR A 41 3.71 23.33 -65.51
C TYR A 41 3.06 24.15 -66.65
N ALA A 42 3.77 24.39 -67.74
CA ALA A 42 3.24 25.07 -68.94
C ALA A 42 2.39 24.15 -69.84
N THR A 43 2.60 22.84 -69.77
CA THR A 43 1.93 21.82 -70.59
C THR A 43 0.96 20.94 -69.79
N ALA A 44 0.87 21.15 -68.48
CA ALA A 44 0.02 20.39 -67.58
C ALA A 44 -1.48 20.60 -67.87
N GLY A 45 -2.27 19.57 -67.61
CA GLY A 45 -3.72 19.73 -67.51
C GLY A 45 -4.08 20.49 -66.22
N GLN A 46 -5.14 21.30 -66.27
CA GLN A 46 -5.65 22.04 -65.13
C GLN A 46 -7.17 21.91 -65.04
N LEU A 47 -7.68 21.68 -63.82
CA LEU A 47 -9.11 21.56 -63.55
C LEU A 47 -9.40 22.15 -62.17
N SER A 48 -10.45 22.97 -62.07
CA SER A 48 -10.91 23.53 -60.80
C SER A 48 -12.34 23.07 -60.53
N MET A 49 -12.58 22.54 -59.32
CA MET A 49 -13.86 21.98 -58.88
C MET A 49 -14.25 22.59 -57.53
N MET A 50 -15.54 22.87 -57.34
CA MET A 50 -16.07 23.40 -56.07
C MET A 50 -17.09 22.44 -55.46
N LEU A 51 -16.98 22.21 -54.16
CA LEU A 51 -17.96 21.48 -53.36
C LEU A 51 -19.05 22.43 -52.83
N ASP A 52 -20.26 21.93 -52.62
CA ASP A 52 -21.35 22.74 -52.08
C ASP A 52 -21.06 23.25 -50.66
N ALA A 53 -21.70 24.37 -50.29
CA ALA A 53 -21.45 25.05 -49.03
C ALA A 53 -21.89 24.23 -47.79
N GLU A 54 -22.89 23.36 -47.93
CA GLU A 54 -23.40 22.57 -46.80
C GLU A 54 -22.40 21.47 -46.44
N THR A 55 -21.97 20.68 -47.42
CA THR A 55 -20.96 19.64 -47.26
C THR A 55 -19.64 20.24 -46.80
N THR A 56 -19.23 21.38 -47.37
CA THR A 56 -18.04 22.12 -46.92
C THR A 56 -18.13 22.49 -45.43
N ARG A 57 -19.25 23.03 -44.97
CA ARG A 57 -19.45 23.40 -43.56
C ARG A 57 -19.30 22.19 -42.63
N MET A 58 -19.83 21.02 -43.01
CA MET A 58 -19.66 19.78 -42.25
C MET A 58 -18.18 19.37 -42.14
N LEU A 59 -17.45 19.39 -43.25
CA LEU A 59 -16.04 19.02 -43.32
C LEU A 59 -15.12 19.94 -42.52
N LEU A 60 -15.55 21.18 -42.27
CA LEU A 60 -14.80 22.16 -41.47
C LEU A 60 -15.15 22.16 -39.99
N SER A 61 -16.18 21.44 -39.56
CA SER A 61 -16.66 21.48 -38.18
C SER A 61 -17.08 20.11 -37.65
N GLU A 62 -18.24 19.61 -38.10
CA GLU A 62 -18.89 18.41 -37.57
C GLU A 62 -18.09 17.13 -37.82
N VAL A 63 -17.50 16.97 -39.00
CA VAL A 63 -16.73 15.75 -39.34
C VAL A 63 -15.40 15.68 -38.57
N PRO A 64 -14.54 16.73 -38.57
CA PRO A 64 -13.35 16.77 -37.71
C PRO A 64 -13.66 16.51 -36.23
N ALA A 65 -14.75 17.10 -35.72
CA ALA A 65 -15.18 16.91 -34.34
C ALA A 65 -15.62 15.46 -34.06
N ALA A 66 -16.39 14.85 -34.96
CA ALA A 66 -16.88 13.48 -34.80
C ALA A 66 -15.76 12.43 -34.79
N PHE A 67 -14.65 12.68 -35.49
CA PHE A 67 -13.50 11.76 -35.56
C PHE A 67 -12.29 12.22 -34.74
N HIS A 68 -12.34 13.36 -34.04
CA HIS A 68 -11.20 13.94 -33.33
C HIS A 68 -9.96 14.07 -34.26
N ALA A 69 -10.18 14.50 -35.49
CA ALA A 69 -9.18 14.58 -36.56
C ALA A 69 -9.03 16.02 -37.08
N GLY A 70 -7.92 16.32 -37.75
CA GLY A 70 -7.78 17.59 -38.47
C GLY A 70 -8.61 17.60 -39.76
N VAL A 71 -8.96 18.80 -40.24
CA VAL A 71 -9.60 18.96 -41.57
C VAL A 71 -8.72 18.33 -42.66
N GLN A 72 -7.41 18.58 -42.62
CA GLN A 72 -6.45 18.00 -43.57
C GLN A 72 -6.50 16.47 -43.56
N ASP A 73 -6.57 15.84 -42.38
CA ASP A 73 -6.61 14.38 -42.24
C ASP A 73 -7.86 13.81 -42.94
N VAL A 74 -9.02 14.42 -42.71
CA VAL A 74 -10.29 14.00 -43.33
C VAL A 74 -10.22 14.12 -44.86
N LEU A 75 -9.69 15.24 -45.37
CA LEU A 75 -9.56 15.48 -46.80
C LEU A 75 -8.56 14.50 -47.45
N LEU A 76 -7.44 14.22 -46.77
CA LEU A 76 -6.41 13.28 -47.20
C LEU A 76 -6.91 11.83 -47.21
N ILE A 77 -7.65 11.41 -46.18
CA ILE A 77 -8.26 10.07 -46.13
C ILE A 77 -9.26 9.90 -47.28
N ALA A 78 -10.12 10.91 -47.51
CA ALA A 78 -11.04 10.90 -48.65
C ALA A 78 -10.29 10.82 -49.98
N PHE A 79 -9.15 11.52 -50.10
CA PHE A 79 -8.34 11.49 -51.31
C PHE A 79 -7.68 10.13 -51.52
N GLY A 80 -7.13 9.52 -50.46
CA GLY A 80 -6.64 8.15 -50.50
C GLY A 80 -7.72 7.15 -50.95
N LEU A 81 -8.95 7.28 -50.44
CA LEU A 81 -10.09 6.42 -50.85
C LEU A 81 -10.40 6.57 -52.35
N ALA A 82 -10.40 7.80 -52.84
CA ALA A 82 -10.64 8.09 -54.25
C ALA A 82 -9.52 7.52 -55.16
N VAL A 83 -8.26 7.67 -54.77
CA VAL A 83 -7.11 7.11 -55.51
C VAL A 83 -7.12 5.59 -55.47
N ALA A 84 -7.46 4.97 -54.34
CA ALA A 84 -7.56 3.51 -54.21
C ALA A 84 -8.64 2.92 -55.14
N GLU A 85 -9.81 3.55 -55.20
CA GLU A 85 -10.89 3.15 -56.12
C GLU A 85 -10.50 3.40 -57.58
N PHE A 86 -9.93 4.58 -57.88
CA PHE A 86 -9.54 4.98 -59.22
C PHE A 86 -8.49 4.03 -59.83
N THR A 87 -7.46 3.67 -59.07
CA THR A 87 -6.36 2.81 -59.52
C THR A 87 -6.67 1.32 -59.39
N ARG A 88 -7.80 0.96 -58.76
CA ARG A 88 -8.15 -0.43 -58.39
C ARG A 88 -6.99 -1.13 -57.66
N ALA A 89 -6.40 -0.45 -56.68
CA ALA A 89 -5.16 -0.85 -56.02
C ALA A 89 -5.17 -2.26 -55.38
N GLY A 90 -6.31 -2.94 -55.31
CA GLY A 90 -6.40 -4.39 -55.11
C GLY A 90 -5.86 -4.89 -53.77
N GLY A 91 -5.69 -4.01 -52.78
CA GLY A 91 -5.06 -4.36 -51.50
C GLY A 91 -3.83 -3.53 -51.16
N ALA A 92 -3.20 -2.89 -52.14
CA ALA A 92 -1.96 -2.16 -51.90
C ALA A 92 -2.22 -0.81 -51.19
N PRO A 93 -1.34 -0.42 -50.23
CA PRO A 93 -1.36 0.92 -49.66
C PRO A 93 -1.19 1.99 -50.72
N ILE A 94 -1.85 3.14 -50.53
CA ILE A 94 -1.73 4.31 -51.40
C ILE A 94 -0.70 5.25 -50.81
N VAL A 95 0.35 5.56 -51.57
CA VAL A 95 1.35 6.55 -51.20
C VAL A 95 1.03 7.92 -51.82
N ILE A 96 0.98 8.94 -50.98
CA ILE A 96 0.66 10.32 -51.33
C ILE A 96 1.76 11.21 -50.76
N ASP A 97 2.28 12.13 -51.55
CA ASP A 97 3.16 13.18 -51.07
C ASP A 97 2.34 14.31 -50.47
N VAL A 98 2.51 14.58 -49.18
CA VAL A 98 1.70 15.55 -48.45
C VAL A 98 2.52 16.81 -48.22
N GLU A 99 1.93 17.95 -48.59
CA GLU A 99 2.44 19.25 -48.22
C GLU A 99 1.77 19.74 -46.93
N GLY A 100 2.60 20.13 -45.97
CA GLY A 100 2.18 20.68 -44.68
C GLY A 100 2.81 22.03 -44.37
N HIS A 101 2.35 22.66 -43.29
CA HIS A 101 2.91 23.95 -42.88
C HIS A 101 4.25 23.77 -42.16
N GLY A 102 5.32 24.32 -42.73
CA GLY A 102 6.69 24.25 -42.21
C GLY A 102 7.08 25.33 -41.20
N ARG A 103 6.14 26.16 -40.71
CA ARG A 103 6.41 27.08 -39.59
C ARG A 103 6.16 26.36 -38.26
N ASN A 104 7.11 25.53 -37.84
CA ASN A 104 7.02 24.78 -36.60
C ASN A 104 7.83 25.47 -35.49
N GLU A 105 7.15 26.06 -34.50
CA GLU A 105 7.78 26.71 -33.33
C GLU A 105 8.35 25.68 -32.32
N GLU A 106 7.86 24.44 -32.33
CA GLU A 106 8.30 23.37 -31.42
C GLU A 106 9.68 22.80 -31.80
N ILE A 107 10.18 23.10 -33.00
CA ILE A 107 11.53 22.73 -33.43
C ILE A 107 12.62 23.30 -32.49
N VAL A 108 12.27 24.36 -31.76
CA VAL A 108 13.10 24.99 -30.73
C VAL A 108 13.43 24.02 -29.59
N ASN A 109 12.50 23.13 -29.22
CA ASN A 109 12.68 22.20 -28.11
C ASN A 109 13.75 21.12 -28.40
N LEU A 110 13.95 20.78 -29.67
CA LEU A 110 14.96 19.80 -30.13
C LEU A 110 16.35 20.42 -30.39
N GLY A 111 16.44 21.76 -30.44
CA GLY A 111 17.66 22.52 -30.75
C GLY A 111 18.59 22.77 -29.56
N GLY A 112 18.18 22.42 -28.34
CA GLY A 112 18.90 22.72 -27.10
C GLY A 112 18.86 24.21 -26.69
N ALA A 113 19.63 24.57 -25.67
CA ALA A 113 19.58 25.88 -25.00
C ALA A 113 19.83 27.12 -25.89
N ALA A 114 20.34 26.94 -27.12
CA ALA A 114 20.58 28.03 -28.08
C ALA A 114 19.32 28.42 -28.90
N ALA A 115 18.24 27.65 -28.83
CA ALA A 115 17.05 27.84 -29.65
C ALA A 115 15.90 28.59 -28.95
N GLY A 116 15.96 28.77 -27.61
CA GLY A 116 14.85 29.22 -26.75
C GLY A 116 14.25 30.62 -27.00
N ASP A 117 14.70 31.35 -28.03
CA ASP A 117 14.27 32.71 -28.38
C ASP A 117 13.80 32.85 -29.84
N LEU A 118 13.54 31.75 -30.56
CA LEU A 118 13.22 31.80 -32.00
C LEU A 118 11.73 32.12 -32.27
N ASP A 119 11.41 33.40 -32.44
CA ASP A 119 10.07 33.88 -32.84
C ASP A 119 9.85 33.78 -34.37
N LEU A 120 8.94 32.88 -34.80
CA LEU A 120 8.60 32.67 -36.22
C LEU A 120 7.48 33.57 -36.72
N SER A 121 6.83 34.34 -35.85
CA SER A 121 5.67 35.18 -36.19
C SER A 121 6.02 36.29 -37.20
N ARG A 122 7.30 36.68 -37.28
CA ARG A 122 7.79 37.73 -38.17
C ARG A 122 8.43 37.22 -39.48
N THR A 123 8.36 35.91 -39.74
CA THR A 123 8.92 35.32 -40.97
C THR A 123 8.00 35.54 -42.16
N VAL A 124 8.54 36.01 -43.30
CA VAL A 124 7.79 36.26 -44.54
C VAL A 124 8.10 35.17 -45.56
N GLY A 125 7.07 34.62 -46.21
CA GLY A 125 7.19 33.54 -47.21
C GLY A 125 6.41 32.28 -46.85
N TRP A 126 6.36 31.33 -47.79
CA TRP A 126 5.78 30.00 -47.57
C TRP A 126 6.86 29.07 -47.03
N PHE A 127 6.59 28.46 -45.88
CA PHE A 127 7.41 27.40 -45.32
C PHE A 127 6.59 26.13 -45.46
N THR A 128 7.08 25.20 -46.27
CA THR A 128 6.38 23.96 -46.62
C THR A 128 7.20 22.78 -46.15
N THR A 129 6.57 21.86 -45.44
CA THR A 129 7.09 20.51 -45.21
C THR A 129 6.50 19.59 -46.27
N LYS A 130 7.32 18.71 -46.84
CA LYS A 130 6.92 17.75 -47.85
C LYS A 130 7.33 16.36 -47.37
N TYR A 131 6.38 15.44 -47.26
CA TYR A 131 6.62 14.11 -46.72
C TYR A 131 5.64 13.07 -47.29
N PRO A 132 6.08 11.83 -47.52
CA PRO A 132 5.22 10.78 -48.04
C PRO A 132 4.33 10.21 -46.93
N VAL A 133 3.08 9.93 -47.27
CA VAL A 133 2.10 9.24 -46.43
C VAL A 133 1.64 8.00 -47.17
N ALA A 134 1.74 6.83 -46.53
CA ALA A 134 1.21 5.57 -47.05
C ALA A 134 -0.03 5.17 -46.24
N LEU A 135 -1.19 5.06 -46.89
CA LEU A 135 -2.46 4.67 -46.28
C LEU A 135 -2.93 3.31 -46.79
N ASP A 136 -3.16 2.38 -45.87
CA ASP A 136 -3.94 1.17 -46.14
C ASP A 136 -5.42 1.44 -45.86
N LEU A 137 -6.26 1.32 -46.90
CA LEU A 137 -7.68 1.67 -46.86
C LEU A 137 -8.60 0.46 -47.08
N GLN A 138 -8.07 -0.76 -47.07
CA GLN A 138 -8.88 -1.98 -47.25
C GLN A 138 -9.72 -2.33 -46.01
N GLY A 139 -9.36 -1.77 -44.84
CA GLY A 139 -9.97 -2.09 -43.56
C GLY A 139 -9.71 -3.53 -43.10
N ARG A 140 -9.84 -3.80 -41.79
CA ARG A 140 -9.55 -5.13 -41.19
C ARG A 140 -10.58 -6.23 -41.52
N GLY A 141 -11.61 -5.93 -42.32
CA GLY A 141 -12.79 -6.77 -42.56
C GLY A 141 -13.02 -7.22 -44.01
N GLY A 142 -12.06 -6.98 -44.92
CA GLY A 142 -12.16 -7.38 -46.33
C GLY A 142 -12.88 -6.37 -47.20
N GLY A 143 -12.21 -5.25 -47.51
CA GLY A 143 -12.51 -4.34 -48.63
C GLY A 143 -13.81 -3.55 -48.51
N LEU A 144 -13.72 -2.22 -48.47
CA LEU A 144 -14.89 -1.34 -48.56
C LEU A 144 -15.33 -1.22 -50.03
N SER A 145 -16.61 -1.52 -50.33
CA SER A 145 -17.14 -1.28 -51.68
C SER A 145 -17.46 0.20 -51.90
N TRP A 146 -17.27 0.71 -53.12
CA TRP A 146 -17.57 2.12 -53.41
C TRP A 146 -19.02 2.54 -53.07
N PRO A 147 -20.07 1.72 -53.29
CA PRO A 147 -21.42 2.06 -52.83
C PRO A 147 -21.53 2.25 -51.31
N GLN A 148 -20.71 1.55 -50.51
CA GLN A 148 -20.65 1.75 -49.05
C GLN A 148 -19.98 3.08 -48.68
N VAL A 149 -18.96 3.51 -49.44
CA VAL A 149 -18.36 4.84 -49.29
C VAL A 149 -19.41 5.92 -49.56
N VAL A 150 -20.03 5.90 -50.74
CA VAL A 150 -20.97 6.94 -51.18
C VAL A 150 -22.19 7.02 -50.27
N SER A 151 -22.68 5.88 -49.79
CA SER A 151 -23.85 5.84 -48.91
C SER A 151 -23.54 6.23 -47.46
N GLY A 152 -22.27 6.36 -47.05
CA GLY A 152 -21.90 6.62 -45.65
C GLY A 152 -22.15 5.44 -44.72
N ASP A 153 -21.88 4.21 -45.18
CA ASP A 153 -22.11 2.97 -44.43
C ASP A 153 -21.32 2.91 -43.11
N ALA A 154 -21.75 2.08 -42.16
CA ALA A 154 -21.03 1.92 -40.89
C ALA A 154 -19.58 1.43 -41.05
N ALA A 155 -19.32 0.60 -42.07
CA ALA A 155 -17.98 0.10 -42.38
C ALA A 155 -17.00 1.22 -42.80
N LEU A 156 -17.51 2.32 -43.37
CA LEU A 156 -16.69 3.49 -43.72
C LEU A 156 -16.07 4.12 -42.46
N GLY A 157 -16.82 4.21 -41.37
CA GLY A 157 -16.34 4.76 -40.10
C GLY A 157 -15.11 4.01 -39.56
N ALA A 158 -15.10 2.68 -39.66
CA ALA A 158 -13.96 1.87 -39.23
C ALA A 158 -12.70 2.14 -40.06
N VAL A 159 -12.84 2.35 -41.38
CA VAL A 159 -11.72 2.71 -42.26
C VAL A 159 -11.20 4.11 -41.95
N ILE A 160 -12.07 5.08 -41.70
CA ILE A 160 -11.64 6.45 -41.32
C ILE A 160 -10.87 6.43 -40.00
N LYS A 161 -11.37 5.71 -38.99
CA LYS A 161 -10.67 5.57 -37.70
C LYS A 161 -9.31 4.91 -37.85
N ASP A 162 -9.21 3.81 -38.61
CA ASP A 162 -7.94 3.12 -38.83
C ASP A 162 -6.96 4.00 -39.64
N ALA A 163 -7.42 4.69 -40.67
CA ALA A 163 -6.61 5.62 -41.45
C ALA A 163 -6.13 6.82 -40.62
N LYS A 164 -6.98 7.36 -39.73
CA LYS A 164 -6.58 8.37 -38.75
C LYS A 164 -5.47 7.86 -37.84
N GLU A 165 -5.58 6.64 -37.31
CA GLU A 165 -4.52 6.06 -36.47
C GLU A 165 -3.22 5.83 -37.25
N GLN A 166 -3.30 5.45 -38.53
CA GLN A 166 -2.13 5.38 -39.40
C GLN A 166 -1.45 6.75 -39.55
N LEU A 167 -2.23 7.83 -39.73
CA LEU A 167 -1.71 9.20 -39.79
C LEU A 167 -1.08 9.63 -38.45
N ARG A 168 -1.70 9.30 -37.31
CA ARG A 168 -1.17 9.61 -35.96
C ARG A 168 0.09 8.83 -35.62
N ALA A 169 0.29 7.65 -36.22
CA ALA A 169 1.50 6.85 -36.06
C ALA A 169 2.69 7.34 -36.92
N LEU A 170 2.48 8.32 -37.81
CA LEU A 170 3.56 8.91 -38.59
C LEU A 170 4.47 9.78 -37.71
N PRO A 171 5.78 9.85 -38.01
CA PRO A 171 6.63 10.87 -37.42
C PRO A 171 6.18 12.26 -37.85
N ASP A 172 6.66 13.30 -37.15
CA ASP A 172 6.52 14.68 -37.63
C ASP A 172 7.05 14.78 -39.07
N GLY A 173 6.20 15.23 -40.00
CA GLY A 173 6.53 15.32 -41.42
C GLY A 173 7.78 16.15 -41.73
N LEU A 174 8.17 17.07 -40.84
CA LEU A 174 9.42 17.82 -40.98
C LEU A 174 10.65 16.92 -40.96
N THR A 175 10.64 15.83 -40.18
CA THR A 175 11.81 14.97 -40.00
C THR A 175 12.17 14.21 -41.27
N TYR A 176 11.21 13.96 -42.16
CA TYR A 176 11.47 13.39 -43.47
C TYR A 176 12.45 14.28 -44.27
N GLY A 177 12.15 15.58 -44.37
CA GLY A 177 13.00 16.54 -45.08
C GLY A 177 14.37 16.72 -44.41
N LEU A 178 14.40 16.74 -43.07
CA LEU A 178 15.66 16.79 -42.31
C LEU A 178 16.56 15.59 -42.62
N LEU A 179 15.99 14.38 -42.57
CA LEU A 179 16.72 13.15 -42.83
C LEU A 179 17.14 13.02 -44.29
N ARG A 180 16.27 13.41 -45.23
CA ARG A 180 16.52 13.22 -46.67
C ARG A 180 17.50 14.24 -47.23
N TYR A 181 17.45 15.49 -46.78
CA TYR A 181 18.22 16.58 -47.40
C TYR A 181 19.37 17.10 -46.52
N LEU A 182 19.30 16.96 -45.20
CA LEU A 182 20.26 17.57 -44.27
C LEU A 182 21.08 16.55 -43.46
N ASN A 183 20.67 15.27 -43.41
CA ASN A 183 21.42 14.22 -42.71
C ASN A 183 22.18 13.32 -43.69
N ALA A 184 23.50 13.46 -43.75
CA ALA A 184 24.35 12.69 -44.65
C ALA A 184 24.50 11.19 -44.28
N ASP A 185 24.16 10.82 -43.04
CA ASP A 185 24.28 9.44 -42.55
C ASP A 185 23.04 8.59 -42.86
N VAL A 186 21.98 9.20 -43.41
CA VAL A 186 20.69 8.54 -43.68
C VAL A 186 20.36 8.58 -45.17
N ASP A 187 20.36 7.40 -45.81
CA ASP A 187 19.90 7.28 -47.19
C ASP A 187 18.37 7.15 -47.28
N LEU A 188 17.74 8.16 -47.89
CA LEU A 188 16.33 8.26 -48.29
C LEU A 188 16.20 8.67 -49.78
N ALA A 189 17.16 8.34 -50.64
CA ALA A 189 17.26 8.83 -52.02
C ALA A 189 16.23 8.26 -53.04
N GLY A 190 15.12 7.68 -52.58
CA GLY A 190 14.03 7.22 -53.45
C GLY A 190 13.33 8.37 -54.20
N PRO A 191 12.59 8.08 -55.28
CA PRO A 191 11.76 9.07 -55.97
C PRO A 191 10.61 9.55 -55.06
N ASP A 192 10.16 10.78 -55.29
CA ASP A 192 8.95 11.31 -54.63
C ASP A 192 7.72 10.50 -55.07
N PRO A 193 6.70 10.34 -54.18
CA PRO A 193 5.42 9.79 -54.58
C PRO A 193 4.82 10.54 -55.78
N VAL A 194 4.15 9.83 -56.68
CA VAL A 194 3.62 10.40 -57.94
C VAL A 194 2.27 11.10 -57.78
N VAL A 195 1.66 11.02 -56.59
CA VAL A 195 0.39 11.67 -56.25
C VAL A 195 0.69 12.67 -55.14
N ALA A 196 0.27 13.93 -55.28
CA ALA A 196 0.49 14.98 -54.30
C ALA A 196 -0.82 15.55 -53.74
N PHE A 197 -0.81 15.93 -52.47
CA PHE A 197 -1.93 16.55 -51.79
C PHE A 197 -1.49 17.72 -50.92
N ASN A 198 -2.19 18.85 -51.04
CA ASN A 198 -1.97 20.05 -50.24
C ASN A 198 -3.29 20.66 -49.79
N TYR A 199 -3.37 21.08 -48.53
CA TYR A 199 -4.51 21.84 -47.99
C TYR A 199 -4.05 23.22 -47.50
N LEU A 200 -4.47 24.27 -48.19
CA LEU A 200 -4.05 25.66 -47.96
C LEU A 200 -4.81 26.34 -46.80
N GLY A 201 -5.77 25.65 -46.17
CA GLY A 201 -6.59 26.21 -45.10
C GLY A 201 -7.70 27.14 -45.58
N ARG A 202 -8.13 28.05 -44.72
CA ARG A 202 -9.13 29.08 -45.03
C ARG A 202 -8.48 30.34 -45.55
N MET A 203 -8.78 30.66 -46.80
CA MET A 203 -8.40 31.93 -47.40
C MET A 203 -9.43 32.97 -46.99
N GLY A 204 -9.13 33.70 -45.91
CA GLY A 204 -9.98 34.81 -45.48
C GLY A 204 -9.94 35.95 -46.48
N ALA A 205 -11.13 36.45 -46.84
CA ALA A 205 -11.32 37.84 -47.22
C ALA A 205 -11.06 38.80 -46.03
N THR A 206 -9.91 38.68 -45.34
CA THR A 206 -9.47 39.66 -44.33
C THR A 206 -8.93 40.90 -45.04
N ALA A 207 -9.83 41.62 -45.71
CA ALA A 207 -9.56 42.90 -46.34
C ALA A 207 -10.79 43.82 -46.47
N MET A 208 -11.93 43.52 -45.83
CA MET A 208 -13.08 44.43 -45.91
C MET A 208 -13.48 45.17 -44.64
N GLU A 209 -13.13 44.74 -43.42
CA GLU A 209 -13.44 45.56 -42.22
C GLU A 209 -12.39 45.40 -41.10
N SER A 210 -11.27 46.11 -41.20
CA SER A 210 -10.59 46.80 -40.07
C SER A 210 -9.18 47.28 -40.47
N SER A 211 -8.92 48.57 -40.19
CA SER A 211 -7.64 49.33 -40.21
C SER A 211 -6.73 49.26 -41.45
N THR A 212 -6.30 50.44 -41.88
CA THR A 212 -5.57 50.74 -43.12
C THR A 212 -4.09 50.36 -43.14
N ASP A 213 -3.59 49.50 -42.23
CA ASP A 213 -2.16 49.20 -42.06
C ASP A 213 -1.80 47.70 -42.10
N VAL A 214 -2.65 46.83 -42.67
CA VAL A 214 -2.36 45.38 -42.77
C VAL A 214 -2.08 44.97 -44.22
N TRP A 215 -0.99 44.20 -44.41
CA TRP A 215 -0.62 43.55 -45.67
C TRP A 215 -1.79 42.70 -46.20
N ARG A 216 -2.22 42.96 -47.45
CA ARG A 216 -3.28 42.20 -48.12
C ARG A 216 -2.68 41.15 -49.05
N ILE A 217 -3.28 39.96 -49.10
CA ILE A 217 -3.04 38.99 -50.17
C ILE A 217 -3.58 39.62 -51.46
N CYS A 218 -2.73 39.74 -52.49
CA CYS A 218 -3.14 40.29 -53.77
C CYS A 218 -4.14 39.30 -54.41
N PRO A 219 -5.35 39.74 -54.82
CA PRO A 219 -6.31 38.87 -55.53
C PRO A 219 -5.73 38.26 -56.80
N GLU A 220 -4.74 38.95 -57.41
CA GLU A 220 -3.99 38.50 -58.59
C GLU A 220 -2.81 37.58 -58.24
N GLY A 221 -2.53 37.31 -56.96
CA GLY A 221 -1.37 36.54 -56.49
C GLY A 221 -1.36 35.08 -56.94
N PHE A 222 -2.54 34.44 -57.01
CA PHE A 222 -2.67 33.10 -57.62
C PHE A 222 -2.73 33.16 -59.15
N SER A 223 -3.24 34.25 -59.73
CA SER A 223 -3.11 34.48 -61.18
C SER A 223 -1.66 34.73 -61.62
N LEU A 224 -0.74 35.02 -60.69
CA LEU A 224 0.70 35.13 -60.90
C LEU A 224 1.43 33.78 -60.75
N ALA A 225 0.86 32.78 -60.07
CA ALA A 225 1.36 31.40 -60.15
C ALA A 225 1.23 30.85 -61.59
N ASN A 226 0.18 31.28 -62.31
CA ASN A 226 0.05 31.04 -63.76
C ASN A 226 1.07 31.82 -64.62
N ILE A 227 1.71 32.87 -64.11
CA ILE A 227 2.78 33.61 -64.83
C ILE A 227 4.16 32.94 -64.62
N ALA A 228 4.31 32.07 -63.61
CA ALA A 228 5.48 31.18 -63.49
C ALA A 228 5.48 30.04 -64.53
N GLY A 229 4.37 29.82 -65.26
CA GLY A 229 4.31 28.94 -66.44
C GLY A 229 5.15 29.43 -67.64
N ALA A 230 5.82 30.57 -67.53
CA ALA A 230 6.78 31.05 -68.54
C ALA A 230 8.17 30.38 -68.45
N VAL A 231 8.42 29.56 -67.41
CA VAL A 231 9.64 28.74 -67.27
C VAL A 231 9.24 27.27 -67.37
N ALA A 232 9.92 26.52 -68.25
CA ALA A 232 9.68 25.10 -68.48
C ALA A 232 10.18 24.24 -67.30
N THR A 233 9.53 24.37 -66.15
CA THR A 233 9.79 23.56 -64.96
C THR A 233 8.98 22.26 -65.06
N SER A 234 9.66 21.12 -64.90
CA SER A 234 9.02 19.80 -64.89
C SER A 234 8.01 19.65 -63.76
N LEU A 235 6.92 18.91 -63.99
CA LEU A 235 6.00 18.52 -62.93
C LEU A 235 6.70 17.57 -61.95
N GLY A 236 6.48 17.81 -60.65
CA GLY A 236 7.02 16.95 -59.59
C GLY A 236 6.21 15.66 -59.40
N HIS A 237 4.92 15.71 -59.77
CA HIS A 237 3.96 14.64 -59.55
C HIS A 237 3.12 14.39 -60.81
N THR A 238 2.57 13.19 -60.92
CA THR A 238 1.65 12.80 -62.00
C THR A 238 0.30 13.47 -61.85
N VAL A 239 -0.17 13.63 -60.60
CA VAL A 239 -1.38 14.38 -60.25
C VAL A 239 -1.18 15.07 -58.92
N GLU A 240 -1.59 16.34 -58.85
CA GLU A 240 -1.50 17.21 -57.69
C GLU A 240 -2.90 17.76 -57.38
N LEU A 241 -3.34 17.60 -56.13
CA LEU A 241 -4.58 18.20 -55.61
C LEU A 241 -4.23 19.29 -54.59
N ASN A 242 -4.57 20.54 -54.92
CA ASN A 242 -4.53 21.67 -54.02
C ASN A 242 -5.95 22.03 -53.56
N ALA A 243 -6.25 21.82 -52.29
CA ALA A 243 -7.54 22.15 -51.69
C ALA A 243 -7.45 23.44 -50.87
N ALA A 244 -8.45 24.31 -50.97
CA ALA A 244 -8.56 25.53 -50.16
C ALA A 244 -10.01 25.85 -49.86
N THR A 245 -10.29 26.51 -48.73
CA THR A 245 -11.63 27.03 -48.47
C THR A 245 -11.71 28.51 -48.84
N VAL A 246 -12.72 28.84 -49.64
CA VAL A 246 -12.95 30.17 -50.22
C VAL A 246 -14.31 30.71 -49.77
N ASP A 247 -14.35 32.00 -49.42
CA ASP A 247 -15.60 32.69 -49.14
C ASP A 247 -16.27 33.07 -50.48
N THR A 248 -17.47 32.54 -50.74
CA THR A 248 -18.27 32.85 -51.93
C THR A 248 -19.60 33.50 -51.53
N ASP A 249 -20.33 34.08 -52.49
CA ASP A 249 -21.68 34.62 -52.26
C ASP A 249 -22.68 33.55 -51.76
N ALA A 250 -22.41 32.27 -52.03
CA ALA A 250 -23.21 31.13 -51.59
C ALA A 250 -22.77 30.56 -50.23
N GLY A 251 -21.75 31.16 -49.59
CA GLY A 251 -21.14 30.71 -48.35
C GLY A 251 -19.71 30.19 -48.54
N VAL A 252 -19.15 29.60 -47.48
CA VAL A 252 -17.81 28.99 -47.52
C VAL A 252 -17.85 27.71 -48.33
N GLN A 253 -17.03 27.61 -49.38
CA GLN A 253 -16.95 26.43 -50.25
C GLN A 253 -15.52 25.88 -50.29
N LEU A 254 -15.39 24.56 -50.40
CA LEU A 254 -14.11 23.89 -50.66
C LEU A 254 -13.82 23.95 -52.16
N ASN A 255 -12.77 24.68 -52.53
CA ASN A 255 -12.22 24.71 -53.87
C ASN A 255 -11.08 23.70 -54.01
N ALA A 256 -11.04 23.00 -55.13
CA ALA A 256 -10.02 22.01 -55.43
C ALA A 256 -9.46 22.20 -56.83
N ASP A 257 -8.18 22.56 -56.85
CA ASP A 257 -7.41 22.81 -58.06
C ASP A 257 -6.50 21.60 -58.32
N TRP A 258 -6.68 21.01 -59.50
CA TRP A 258 -5.98 19.83 -59.97
C TRP A 258 -4.97 20.21 -61.04
N THR A 259 -3.75 19.68 -60.92
CA THR A 259 -2.71 19.76 -61.94
C THR A 259 -2.21 18.36 -62.26
N TRP A 260 -2.04 17.99 -63.53
CA TRP A 260 -1.58 16.64 -63.88
C TRP A 260 -0.74 16.56 -65.16
N ALA A 261 -0.01 15.45 -65.27
CA ALA A 261 0.81 15.08 -66.41
C ALA A 261 -0.05 14.49 -67.54
N LEU A 262 -0.10 15.16 -68.68
CA LEU A 262 -0.84 14.70 -69.87
C LEU A 262 -0.26 13.42 -70.49
N SER A 263 1.01 13.09 -70.19
CA SER A 263 1.60 11.82 -70.61
C SER A 263 1.02 10.59 -69.89
N ALA A 264 0.38 10.79 -68.73
CA ALA A 264 -0.08 9.73 -67.84
C ALA A 264 -1.61 9.72 -67.65
N LEU A 265 -2.26 10.88 -67.63
CA LEU A 265 -3.70 11.03 -67.39
C LEU A 265 -4.33 12.02 -68.38
N ASP A 266 -5.57 11.75 -68.79
CA ASP A 266 -6.38 12.67 -69.60
C ASP A 266 -7.44 13.40 -68.75
N ASP A 267 -8.12 14.37 -69.37
CA ASP A 267 -9.16 15.18 -68.72
C ASP A 267 -10.30 14.33 -68.15
N GLU A 268 -10.69 13.23 -68.82
CA GLU A 268 -11.80 12.37 -68.38
C GLU A 268 -11.43 11.61 -67.10
N LEU A 269 -10.20 11.10 -67.04
CA LEU A 269 -9.67 10.39 -65.87
C LEU A 269 -9.54 11.29 -64.65
N VAL A 270 -9.04 12.53 -64.80
CA VAL A 270 -8.92 13.47 -63.66
C VAL A 270 -10.29 13.98 -63.22
N ASN A 271 -11.22 14.24 -64.14
CA ASN A 271 -12.61 14.53 -63.79
C ASN A 271 -13.24 13.39 -62.98
N ARG A 272 -12.97 12.13 -63.37
CA ARG A 272 -13.46 10.97 -62.60
C ARG A 272 -12.84 10.90 -61.22
N LEU A 273 -11.53 11.14 -61.08
CA LEU A 273 -10.86 11.16 -59.78
C LEU A 273 -11.41 12.28 -58.88
N GLY A 274 -11.64 13.48 -59.42
CA GLY A 274 -12.26 14.58 -58.70
C GLY A 274 -13.69 14.28 -58.24
N GLN A 275 -14.49 13.62 -59.08
CA GLN A 275 -15.82 13.11 -58.70
C GLN A 275 -15.74 12.09 -57.56
N LEU A 276 -14.82 11.11 -57.66
CA LEU A 276 -14.64 10.10 -56.61
C LEU A 276 -14.26 10.74 -55.27
N TRP A 277 -13.42 11.78 -55.28
CA TRP A 277 -13.04 12.49 -54.07
C TRP A 277 -14.22 13.24 -53.44
N PHE A 278 -15.01 13.97 -54.23
CA PHE A 278 -16.23 14.63 -53.74
C PHE A 278 -17.31 13.63 -53.27
N GLU A 279 -17.45 12.49 -53.96
CA GLU A 279 -18.31 11.39 -53.55
C GLU A 279 -17.88 10.81 -52.18
N ALA A 280 -16.58 10.60 -51.97
CA ALA A 280 -16.04 10.16 -50.68
C ALA A 280 -16.27 11.18 -49.57
N LEU A 281 -16.00 12.46 -49.81
CA LEU A 281 -16.25 13.54 -48.85
C LEU A 281 -17.73 13.63 -48.45
N THR A 282 -18.63 13.51 -49.42
CA THR A 282 -20.08 13.50 -49.20
C THR A 282 -20.49 12.27 -48.39
N GLY A 283 -19.93 11.09 -48.71
CA GLY A 283 -20.14 9.85 -47.97
C GLY A 283 -19.69 9.92 -46.51
N ILE A 284 -18.55 10.55 -46.23
CA ILE A 284 -18.06 10.80 -44.86
C ILE A 284 -19.03 11.73 -44.11
N CYS A 285 -19.49 12.81 -44.75
CA CYS A 285 -20.48 13.70 -44.15
C CYS A 285 -21.78 12.95 -43.82
N GLU A 286 -22.26 12.10 -44.74
CA GLU A 286 -23.46 11.30 -44.54
C GLU A 286 -23.31 10.27 -43.40
N HIS A 287 -22.12 9.67 -43.25
CA HIS A 287 -21.81 8.80 -42.11
C HIS A 287 -21.96 9.57 -40.78
N VAL A 288 -21.40 10.78 -40.69
CA VAL A 288 -21.50 11.63 -39.49
C VAL A 288 -22.94 12.12 -39.25
N ARG A 289 -23.70 12.48 -40.30
CA ARG A 289 -25.13 12.84 -40.16
C ARG A 289 -25.96 11.74 -39.52
N ARG A 290 -25.57 10.47 -39.71
CA ARG A 290 -26.23 9.30 -39.10
C ARG A 290 -25.71 8.95 -37.70
N GLY A 291 -24.89 9.82 -37.10
CA GLY A 291 -24.28 9.62 -35.79
C GLY A 291 -22.99 8.80 -35.82
N GLY A 292 -22.38 8.63 -36.99
CA GLY A 292 -21.07 7.99 -37.14
C GLY A 292 -19.91 8.85 -36.64
N GLY A 293 -18.79 8.21 -36.31
CA GLY A 293 -17.63 8.83 -35.65
C GLY A 293 -17.19 8.05 -34.40
N GLY A 294 -16.64 8.77 -33.43
CA GLY A 294 -16.25 8.27 -32.12
C GLY A 294 -14.75 8.14 -31.92
N LEU A 295 -14.38 7.79 -30.69
CA LEU A 295 -13.00 7.75 -30.21
C LEU A 295 -12.16 6.68 -30.90
N THR A 296 -10.87 6.97 -31.02
CA THR A 296 -9.79 6.05 -31.44
C THR A 296 -8.72 5.94 -30.33
N PRO A 297 -7.82 4.94 -30.37
CA PRO A 297 -6.79 4.75 -29.34
C PRO A 297 -5.95 6.01 -29.07
N SER A 298 -5.59 6.77 -30.11
CA SER A 298 -4.87 8.04 -29.92
C SER A 298 -5.64 9.13 -29.18
N ASP A 299 -6.99 9.09 -29.16
CA ASP A 299 -7.81 10.10 -28.47
C ASP A 299 -7.83 9.91 -26.95
N ILE A 300 -7.67 8.67 -26.49
CA ILE A 300 -7.81 8.30 -25.09
C ILE A 300 -6.45 8.11 -24.39
N ALA A 301 -5.34 8.22 -25.12
CA ALA A 301 -3.98 8.10 -24.58
C ALA A 301 -3.80 8.98 -23.33
N PRO A 302 -3.35 8.42 -22.19
CA PRO A 302 -2.56 7.20 -22.08
C PRO A 302 -3.35 5.89 -21.86
N ALA A 303 -4.69 5.91 -21.88
CA ALA A 303 -5.47 4.68 -21.74
C ALA A 303 -5.19 3.72 -22.91
N ALA A 304 -4.68 2.52 -22.61
CA ALA A 304 -4.27 1.53 -23.60
C ALA A 304 -5.42 0.56 -23.96
N LEU A 305 -6.40 1.02 -24.73
CA LEU A 305 -7.46 0.16 -25.28
C LEU A 305 -7.35 0.01 -26.80
N SER A 306 -7.66 -1.19 -27.28
CA SER A 306 -7.84 -1.44 -28.71
C SER A 306 -9.12 -0.78 -29.24
N GLN A 307 -9.18 -0.49 -30.55
CA GLN A 307 -10.38 0.07 -31.18
C GLN A 307 -11.63 -0.77 -30.91
N GLN A 308 -11.51 -2.10 -30.89
CA GLN A 308 -12.63 -3.00 -30.59
C GLN A 308 -13.17 -2.76 -29.16
N GLN A 309 -12.29 -2.63 -28.17
CA GLN A 309 -12.67 -2.37 -26.78
C GLN A 309 -13.33 -1.00 -26.63
N ILE A 310 -12.84 0.02 -27.34
CA ILE A 310 -13.42 1.37 -27.35
C ILE A 310 -14.84 1.34 -27.96
N ASP A 311 -15.02 0.64 -29.07
CA ASP A 311 -16.34 0.52 -29.72
C ASP A 311 -17.31 -0.31 -28.85
N GLU A 312 -16.83 -1.29 -28.09
CA GLU A 312 -17.62 -2.05 -27.11
C GLU A 312 -18.07 -1.16 -25.94
N LEU A 313 -17.20 -0.32 -25.40
CA LEU A 313 -17.55 0.67 -24.38
C LEU A 313 -18.58 1.68 -24.89
N SER A 314 -18.35 2.22 -26.08
CA SER A 314 -19.22 3.23 -26.70
C SER A 314 -20.62 2.69 -27.03
N ARG A 315 -20.77 1.37 -27.17
CA ARG A 315 -22.07 0.69 -27.30
C ARG A 315 -22.81 0.56 -25.98
N GLN A 316 -22.09 0.50 -24.86
CA GLN A 316 -22.67 0.36 -23.53
C GLN A 316 -22.99 1.72 -22.89
N PHE A 317 -22.14 2.72 -23.14
CA PHE A 317 -22.21 4.04 -22.50
C PHE A 317 -21.90 5.16 -23.50
N PRO A 318 -22.47 6.37 -23.33
CA PRO A 318 -22.01 7.56 -24.04
C PRO A 318 -20.67 8.02 -23.45
N VAL A 319 -19.58 7.68 -24.13
CA VAL A 319 -18.20 7.95 -23.68
C VAL A 319 -17.71 9.27 -24.26
N ALA A 320 -17.39 10.23 -23.38
CA ALA A 320 -16.65 11.44 -23.75
C ALA A 320 -15.16 11.19 -23.79
N ASP A 321 -14.69 10.41 -22.81
CA ASP A 321 -13.27 10.21 -22.59
C ASP A 321 -13.00 8.93 -21.79
N VAL A 322 -11.77 8.41 -21.89
CA VAL A 322 -11.31 7.24 -21.12
C VAL A 322 -9.93 7.53 -20.50
N LEU A 323 -9.79 7.27 -19.20
CA LEU A 323 -8.55 7.45 -18.44
C LEU A 323 -8.15 6.14 -17.75
N PRO A 324 -6.87 5.79 -17.63
CA PRO A 324 -6.46 4.71 -16.73
C PRO A 324 -6.72 5.11 -15.27
N LEU A 325 -6.79 4.11 -14.37
CA LEU A 325 -6.91 4.37 -12.93
C LEU A 325 -5.57 4.77 -12.34
N THR A 326 -5.57 5.75 -11.44
CA THR A 326 -4.39 6.05 -10.63
C THR A 326 -4.10 4.88 -9.67
N PRO A 327 -2.85 4.73 -9.20
CA PRO A 327 -2.46 3.68 -8.27
C PRO A 327 -3.37 3.51 -7.05
N LEU A 328 -3.78 4.62 -6.42
CA LEU A 328 -4.70 4.57 -5.29
C LEU A 328 -6.12 4.19 -5.72
N GLN A 329 -6.59 4.66 -6.88
CA GLN A 329 -7.91 4.27 -7.41
C GLN A 329 -8.00 2.75 -7.62
N GLN A 330 -6.93 2.10 -8.10
CA GLN A 330 -6.88 0.64 -8.24
C GLN A 330 -7.03 -0.07 -6.90
N GLY A 331 -6.32 0.40 -5.87
CA GLY A 331 -6.44 -0.13 -4.51
C GLY A 331 -7.83 0.06 -3.91
N LEU A 332 -8.43 1.24 -4.10
CA LEU A 332 -9.79 1.53 -3.62
C LEU A 332 -10.85 0.70 -4.35
N LEU A 333 -10.71 0.49 -5.67
CA LEU A 333 -11.62 -0.34 -6.45
C LEU A 333 -11.60 -1.81 -5.95
N TYR A 334 -10.40 -2.34 -5.64
CA TYR A 334 -10.26 -3.65 -5.04
C TYR A 334 -10.97 -3.76 -3.67
N HIS A 335 -10.83 -2.73 -2.82
CA HIS A 335 -11.53 -2.70 -1.53
C HIS A 335 -13.05 -2.60 -1.68
N ALA A 336 -13.55 -1.80 -2.61
CA ALA A 336 -14.98 -1.70 -2.89
C ALA A 336 -15.56 -3.04 -3.37
N GLY A 337 -14.85 -3.75 -4.26
CA GLY A 337 -15.28 -5.08 -4.76
C GLY A 337 -15.23 -6.21 -3.71
N THR A 338 -14.51 -6.03 -2.60
CA THR A 338 -14.42 -7.02 -1.52
C THR A 338 -15.32 -6.69 -0.31
N ALA A 339 -15.85 -5.48 -0.22
CA ALA A 339 -16.79 -5.07 0.81
C ALA A 339 -18.14 -5.81 0.67
N GLN A 340 -18.75 -6.19 1.80
CA GLN A 340 -20.10 -6.77 1.80
C GLN A 340 -21.14 -5.72 2.19
N GLY A 341 -22.05 -5.37 1.27
CA GLY A 341 -23.16 -4.46 1.55
C GLY A 341 -22.72 -3.00 1.72
N SER A 342 -23.21 -2.32 2.77
CA SER A 342 -22.93 -0.90 3.04
C SER A 342 -21.68 -0.66 3.90
N ASP A 343 -20.83 -1.67 4.08
CA ASP A 343 -19.64 -1.63 4.94
C ASP A 343 -18.40 -1.03 4.24
N ASP A 344 -18.57 -0.49 3.04
CA ASP A 344 -17.49 0.21 2.35
C ASP A 344 -17.17 1.54 3.06
N VAL A 345 -16.03 1.52 3.75
CA VAL A 345 -15.51 2.61 4.57
C VAL A 345 -15.11 3.85 3.77
N TYR A 346 -15.02 3.75 2.44
CA TYR A 346 -14.59 4.84 1.56
C TYR A 346 -15.74 5.68 1.02
N ALA A 347 -16.98 5.44 1.45
CA ALA A 347 -18.08 6.38 1.27
C ALA A 347 -17.90 7.60 2.20
N MET A 348 -17.33 8.66 1.64
CA MET A 348 -17.19 9.95 2.30
C MET A 348 -18.49 10.75 2.21
N GLN A 349 -18.82 11.45 3.29
CA GLN A 349 -20.01 12.28 3.34
C GLN A 349 -19.76 13.56 4.12
N LEU A 350 -20.11 14.69 3.51
CA LEU A 350 -20.07 16.00 4.14
C LEU A 350 -21.51 16.53 4.26
N SER A 351 -21.93 16.85 5.47
CA SER A 351 -23.22 17.48 5.76
C SER A 351 -23.00 18.92 6.22
N ILE A 352 -23.60 19.85 5.48
CA ILE A 352 -23.49 21.30 5.70
C ILE A 352 -24.82 21.82 6.22
N ALA A 353 -24.81 22.38 7.42
CA ALA A 353 -25.95 23.09 7.99
C ALA A 353 -26.03 24.50 7.39
N LEU A 354 -27.14 24.83 6.76
CA LEU A 354 -27.35 26.12 6.10
C LEU A 354 -28.57 26.81 6.70
N SER A 355 -28.41 28.09 7.03
CA SER A 355 -29.47 28.97 7.51
C SER A 355 -29.62 30.17 6.58
N GLY A 356 -30.84 30.48 6.15
CA GLY A 356 -31.18 31.61 5.27
C GLY A 356 -32.03 31.20 4.06
N ALA A 357 -32.42 32.20 3.27
CA ALA A 357 -33.23 32.00 2.08
C ALA A 357 -32.41 31.28 0.99
N LEU A 358 -32.75 30.02 0.73
CA LEU A 358 -32.06 29.14 -0.21
C LEU A 358 -32.97 28.83 -1.40
N ASP A 359 -32.48 29.11 -2.61
CA ASP A 359 -33.11 28.68 -3.86
C ASP A 359 -32.56 27.30 -4.24
N GLU A 360 -33.42 26.28 -4.20
CA GLU A 360 -33.07 24.90 -4.53
C GLU A 360 -32.53 24.77 -5.95
N ASP A 361 -33.25 25.33 -6.93
CA ASP A 361 -32.90 25.19 -8.34
C ASP A 361 -31.56 25.85 -8.63
N ARG A 362 -31.28 26.99 -7.98
CA ARG A 362 -29.99 27.68 -8.08
C ARG A 362 -28.84 26.86 -7.50
N LEU A 363 -29.03 26.21 -6.34
CA LEU A 363 -28.01 25.33 -5.76
C LEU A 363 -27.81 24.06 -6.61
N ARG A 364 -28.88 23.45 -7.09
CA ARG A 364 -28.82 22.30 -8.01
C ARG A 364 -28.02 22.65 -9.27
N ASN A 365 -28.31 23.80 -9.88
CA ASN A 365 -27.61 24.28 -11.06
C ASN A 365 -26.13 24.56 -10.77
N ALA A 366 -25.81 25.16 -9.62
CA ALA A 366 -24.42 25.38 -9.21
C ALA A 366 -23.62 24.07 -9.08
N VAL A 367 -24.22 23.04 -8.46
CA VAL A 367 -23.60 21.71 -8.39
C VAL A 367 -23.41 21.10 -9.78
N HIS A 368 -24.43 21.19 -10.64
CA HIS A 368 -24.33 20.72 -12.02
C HIS A 368 -23.23 21.44 -12.82
N THR A 369 -23.11 22.76 -12.69
CA THR A 369 -22.05 23.56 -13.34
C THR A 369 -20.66 23.11 -12.89
N VAL A 370 -20.46 22.85 -11.60
CA VAL A 370 -19.17 22.38 -11.06
C VAL A 370 -18.86 20.96 -11.51
N VAL A 371 -19.84 20.06 -11.61
CA VAL A 371 -19.61 18.71 -12.11
C VAL A 371 -19.39 18.67 -13.62
N ALA A 372 -20.08 19.50 -14.40
CA ALA A 372 -19.78 19.67 -15.83
C ALA A 372 -18.35 20.20 -16.06
N ARG A 373 -17.83 20.99 -15.11
CA ARG A 373 -16.45 21.47 -15.08
C ARG A 373 -15.45 20.37 -14.66
N HIS A 374 -15.88 19.39 -13.87
CA HIS A 374 -15.07 18.25 -13.39
C HIS A 374 -15.75 16.91 -13.70
N PRO A 375 -15.86 16.52 -14.99
CA PRO A 375 -16.69 15.39 -15.41
C PRO A 375 -16.22 14.03 -14.85
N HIS A 376 -14.96 13.93 -14.43
CA HIS A 376 -14.39 12.73 -13.81
C HIS A 376 -15.00 12.39 -12.44
N LEU A 377 -15.71 13.32 -11.78
CA LEU A 377 -16.45 13.02 -10.55
C LEU A 377 -17.61 12.04 -10.77
N LEU A 378 -18.11 11.93 -12.01
CA LEU A 378 -19.14 10.99 -12.41
C LEU A 378 -18.58 9.86 -13.30
N ALA A 379 -17.28 9.61 -13.23
CA ALA A 379 -16.67 8.50 -13.95
C ALA A 379 -17.30 7.15 -13.53
N ARG A 380 -17.42 6.25 -14.51
CA ARG A 380 -17.71 4.82 -14.28
C ARG A 380 -16.42 4.03 -14.31
N PHE A 381 -16.33 2.98 -13.51
CA PHE A 381 -15.14 2.13 -13.44
C PHE A 381 -15.40 0.83 -14.20
N ALA A 382 -14.67 0.60 -15.29
CA ALA A 382 -14.81 -0.56 -16.15
C ALA A 382 -13.69 -1.57 -15.86
N GLU A 383 -14.05 -2.70 -15.25
CA GLU A 383 -13.13 -3.76 -14.79
C GLU A 383 -12.96 -4.91 -15.80
N GLN A 384 -13.66 -4.89 -16.93
CA GLN A 384 -13.65 -6.00 -17.91
C GLN A 384 -12.34 -6.12 -18.73
N PHE A 385 -11.38 -5.22 -18.55
CA PHE A 385 -10.11 -5.18 -19.28
C PHE A 385 -8.94 -5.63 -18.39
N GLU A 386 -7.78 -5.87 -19.00
CA GLU A 386 -6.57 -6.25 -18.26
C GLU A 386 -6.19 -5.22 -17.20
N GLN A 387 -6.31 -3.94 -17.53
CA GLN A 387 -6.20 -2.84 -16.60
C GLN A 387 -7.56 -2.12 -16.54
N PRO A 388 -8.15 -1.91 -15.35
CA PRO A 388 -9.40 -1.19 -15.24
C PRO A 388 -9.25 0.25 -15.73
N VAL A 389 -10.33 0.81 -16.28
CA VAL A 389 -10.35 2.19 -16.79
C VAL A 389 -11.51 3.00 -16.21
N GLN A 390 -11.33 4.31 -16.20
CA GLN A 390 -12.35 5.31 -15.89
C GLN A 390 -13.01 5.74 -17.19
N VAL A 391 -14.33 5.60 -17.27
CA VAL A 391 -15.15 6.02 -18.41
C VAL A 391 -15.85 7.32 -18.05
N ILE A 392 -15.51 8.39 -18.76
CA ILE A 392 -16.03 9.73 -18.52
C ILE A 392 -17.28 9.96 -19.39
N PRO A 393 -18.44 10.34 -18.82
CA PRO A 393 -19.68 10.50 -19.58
C PRO A 393 -19.71 11.80 -20.41
N VAL A 394 -20.38 11.76 -21.58
CA VAL A 394 -20.62 12.95 -22.44
C VAL A 394 -21.43 14.03 -21.73
N GLU A 395 -22.48 13.64 -21.01
CA GLU A 395 -23.34 14.56 -20.26
C GLU A 395 -23.36 14.15 -18.78
N PRO A 396 -22.43 14.65 -17.96
CA PRO A 396 -22.32 14.31 -16.54
C PRO A 396 -23.52 14.87 -15.76
N THR A 397 -24.55 14.06 -15.54
CA THR A 397 -25.73 14.45 -14.74
C THR A 397 -25.58 13.99 -13.29
N VAL A 398 -25.53 14.94 -12.35
CA VAL A 398 -25.42 14.64 -10.92
C VAL A 398 -26.73 14.05 -10.40
N PRO A 399 -26.70 12.89 -9.70
CA PRO A 399 -27.84 12.45 -8.91
C PRO A 399 -28.15 13.47 -7.81
N TRP A 400 -29.25 14.21 -7.98
CA TRP A 400 -29.74 15.24 -7.05
C TRP A 400 -31.00 14.76 -6.34
N ARG A 401 -31.05 14.96 -5.01
CA ARG A 401 -32.23 14.63 -4.20
C ARG A 401 -32.64 15.81 -3.33
N TYR A 402 -33.89 16.25 -3.47
CA TYR A 402 -34.50 17.21 -2.56
C TYR A 402 -35.51 16.51 -1.65
N VAL A 403 -35.44 16.78 -0.35
CA VAL A 403 -36.36 16.21 0.65
C VAL A 403 -36.83 17.30 1.60
N GLU A 404 -38.13 17.45 1.78
CA GLU A 404 -38.70 18.25 2.85
C GLU A 404 -39.10 17.34 4.01
N LEU A 405 -38.59 17.62 5.21
CA LEU A 405 -38.95 16.89 6.43
C LEU A 405 -39.86 17.75 7.29
N ASP A 406 -40.83 17.10 7.93
CA ASP A 406 -41.75 17.75 8.87
C ASP A 406 -41.00 18.13 10.16
N THR A 407 -40.98 19.42 10.48
CA THR A 407 -40.27 19.97 11.64
C THR A 407 -40.93 19.67 12.97
N ASP A 408 -42.21 19.30 12.96
CA ASP A 408 -42.95 18.94 14.18
C ASP A 408 -42.69 17.49 14.61
N ASN A 409 -41.93 16.73 13.82
CA ASN A 409 -41.58 15.35 14.10
C ASN A 409 -40.40 15.26 15.08
N ILE A 410 -40.59 14.51 16.18
CA ILE A 410 -39.57 14.27 17.21
C ILE A 410 -38.37 13.48 16.65
N ASP A 411 -38.55 12.80 15.51
CA ASP A 411 -37.56 11.92 14.89
C ASP A 411 -36.86 12.53 13.65
N LEU A 412 -36.66 13.84 13.63
CA LEU A 412 -36.01 14.53 12.51
C LEU A 412 -34.55 14.06 12.32
N GLY A 413 -33.85 13.80 13.42
CA GLY A 413 -32.45 13.35 13.42
C GLY A 413 -32.27 11.99 12.73
N ASP A 414 -33.08 11.00 13.09
CA ASP A 414 -32.91 9.64 12.53
C ASP A 414 -33.34 9.62 11.06
N GLN A 415 -34.33 10.42 10.67
CA GLN A 415 -34.70 10.57 9.25
C GLN A 415 -33.56 11.13 8.40
N ILE A 416 -32.84 12.15 8.89
CA ILE A 416 -31.64 12.67 8.21
C ILE A 416 -30.58 11.57 8.11
N GLN A 417 -30.35 10.81 9.17
CA GLN A 417 -29.38 9.71 9.17
C GLN A 417 -29.75 8.59 8.20
N VAL A 418 -31.04 8.25 8.06
CA VAL A 418 -31.54 7.29 7.07
C VAL A 418 -31.27 7.78 5.64
N ILE A 419 -31.53 9.05 5.35
CA ILE A 419 -31.23 9.65 4.03
C ILE A 419 -29.72 9.59 3.77
N CYS A 420 -28.92 10.05 4.72
CA CYS A 420 -27.46 10.03 4.66
C CYS A 420 -26.91 8.62 4.44
N ALA A 421 -27.44 7.61 5.14
CA ALA A 421 -27.04 6.21 4.97
C ALA A 421 -27.40 5.65 3.59
N ALA A 422 -28.58 6.00 3.06
CA ALA A 422 -28.99 5.60 1.72
C ALA A 422 -28.08 6.22 0.63
N GLU A 423 -27.72 7.50 0.76
CA GLU A 423 -26.78 8.13 -0.18
C GLU A 423 -25.38 7.48 -0.12
N ARG A 424 -24.90 7.09 1.08
CA ARG A 424 -23.62 6.35 1.23
C ARG A 424 -23.67 4.99 0.56
N ALA A 425 -24.71 4.21 0.79
CA ALA A 425 -24.86 2.90 0.15
C ALA A 425 -24.92 3.02 -1.39
N ALA A 426 -25.51 4.09 -1.92
CA ALA A 426 -25.61 4.31 -3.36
C ALA A 426 -24.25 4.66 -4.02
N VAL A 427 -23.34 5.38 -3.35
CA VAL A 427 -22.01 5.69 -3.95
C VAL A 427 -21.05 4.49 -3.94
N CYS A 428 -21.32 3.47 -3.12
CA CYS A 428 -20.54 2.23 -3.07
C CYS A 428 -20.84 1.28 -4.23
N ASP A 429 -21.99 1.42 -4.89
CA ASP A 429 -22.35 0.65 -6.10
C ASP A 429 -21.65 1.23 -7.34
N LEU A 430 -20.30 1.23 -7.32
CA LEU A 430 -19.44 1.78 -8.37
C LEU A 430 -19.74 1.23 -9.79
N PRO A 431 -20.17 -0.04 -9.98
CA PRO A 431 -20.50 -0.53 -11.32
C PRO A 431 -21.76 0.11 -11.91
N ASN A 432 -22.80 0.37 -11.10
CA ASN A 432 -24.11 0.78 -11.59
C ASN A 432 -24.44 2.26 -11.34
N GLN A 433 -23.94 2.83 -10.25
CA GLN A 433 -24.24 4.19 -9.78
C GLN A 433 -23.02 5.13 -9.87
N PRO A 434 -23.23 6.44 -10.04
CA PRO A 434 -22.14 7.40 -9.95
C PRO A 434 -21.54 7.48 -8.54
N ALA A 435 -20.23 7.63 -8.48
CA ALA A 435 -19.47 7.77 -7.24
C ALA A 435 -19.63 9.13 -6.54
N PHE A 436 -20.45 10.05 -7.07
CA PHE A 436 -20.70 11.38 -6.49
C PHE A 436 -22.20 11.73 -6.54
N ARG A 437 -22.73 12.22 -5.43
CA ARG A 437 -24.16 12.51 -5.22
C ARG A 437 -24.36 13.72 -4.33
N ALA A 438 -25.48 14.42 -4.51
CA ALA A 438 -25.85 15.57 -3.70
C ALA A 438 -27.31 15.50 -3.25
N ALA A 439 -27.56 15.82 -1.98
CA ALA A 439 -28.90 15.92 -1.43
C ALA A 439 -29.09 17.24 -0.68
N LEU A 440 -30.26 17.84 -0.81
CA LEU A 440 -30.68 19.00 -0.04
C LEU A 440 -31.92 18.63 0.77
N ILE A 441 -31.81 18.76 2.10
CA ILE A 441 -32.88 18.41 3.03
C ILE A 441 -33.35 19.69 3.70
N ARG A 442 -34.61 20.07 3.50
CA ARG A 442 -35.24 21.17 4.23
C ARG A 442 -35.74 20.65 5.58
N ILE A 443 -35.30 21.31 6.66
CA ILE A 443 -35.57 20.93 8.04
C ILE A 443 -36.26 22.04 8.83
N GLY A 444 -36.83 23.02 8.13
CA GLY A 444 -37.59 24.14 8.66
C GLY A 444 -37.60 25.34 7.74
N ASP A 445 -38.17 26.43 8.23
CA ASP A 445 -38.15 27.71 7.53
C ASP A 445 -36.72 28.26 7.52
N ASP A 446 -36.19 28.48 6.32
CA ASP A 446 -34.81 28.91 6.09
C ASP A 446 -33.74 28.02 6.75
N GLN A 447 -34.04 26.75 7.06
CA GLN A 447 -33.08 25.79 7.63
C GLN A 447 -32.92 24.57 6.71
N HIS A 448 -31.69 24.30 6.29
CA HIS A 448 -31.38 23.25 5.34
C HIS A 448 -30.15 22.43 5.78
N ARG A 449 -30.11 21.17 5.34
CA ARG A 449 -28.91 20.33 5.33
C ARG A 449 -28.53 20.04 3.89
N PHE A 450 -27.38 20.52 3.46
CA PHE A 450 -26.81 20.19 2.16
C PHE A 450 -25.77 19.07 2.34
N VAL A 451 -26.05 17.91 1.78
CA VAL A 451 -25.26 16.69 1.94
C VAL A 451 -24.58 16.36 0.63
N LEU A 452 -23.25 16.35 0.61
CA LEU A 452 -22.43 15.82 -0.47
C LEU A 452 -21.94 14.44 -0.08
N THR A 453 -22.18 13.45 -0.94
CA THR A 453 -21.74 12.08 -0.73
C THR A 453 -20.89 11.64 -1.90
N THR A 454 -19.70 11.11 -1.62
CA THR A 454 -18.76 10.67 -2.66
C THR A 454 -18.04 9.41 -2.23
N HIS A 455 -17.74 8.52 -3.15
CA HIS A 455 -16.74 7.47 -2.91
C HIS A 455 -15.34 8.10 -3.07
N HIS A 456 -14.39 7.72 -2.22
CA HIS A 456 -13.04 8.29 -2.19
C HIS A 456 -12.26 8.08 -3.51
N ILE A 457 -12.71 7.14 -4.35
CA ILE A 457 -12.11 6.84 -5.66
C ILE A 457 -12.11 8.03 -6.64
N VAL A 458 -13.04 8.99 -6.52
CA VAL A 458 -13.09 10.15 -7.45
C VAL A 458 -12.57 11.46 -6.84
N LEU A 459 -12.41 11.53 -5.53
CA LEU A 459 -12.14 12.78 -4.83
C LEU A 459 -11.28 12.56 -3.60
N ASP A 460 -10.24 13.39 -3.41
CA ASP A 460 -9.44 13.43 -2.18
C ASP A 460 -9.85 14.56 -1.21
N GLY A 461 -9.33 14.48 0.03
CA GLY A 461 -9.59 15.50 1.05
C GLY A 461 -9.07 16.91 0.69
N TRP A 462 -8.08 17.02 -0.21
CA TRP A 462 -7.59 18.33 -0.69
C TRP A 462 -8.56 18.96 -1.69
N SER A 463 -9.21 18.14 -2.50
CA SER A 463 -10.16 18.54 -3.53
C SER A 463 -11.51 18.96 -2.94
N MET A 464 -11.91 18.42 -1.78
CA MET A 464 -13.20 18.73 -1.16
C MET A 464 -13.39 20.24 -0.87
N PRO A 465 -12.47 20.95 -0.20
CA PRO A 465 -12.60 22.38 0.02
C PRO A 465 -12.64 23.22 -1.27
N ILE A 466 -11.89 22.81 -2.30
CA ILE A 466 -11.88 23.46 -3.62
C ILE A 466 -13.27 23.32 -4.27
N LEU A 467 -13.80 22.09 -4.28
CA LEU A 467 -15.12 21.77 -4.84
C LEU A 467 -16.22 22.60 -4.16
N LEU A 468 -16.20 22.70 -2.83
CA LEU A 468 -17.15 23.51 -2.07
C LEU A 468 -17.06 24.98 -2.44
N GLN A 469 -15.85 25.53 -2.51
CA GLN A 469 -15.64 26.92 -2.89
C GLN A 469 -16.20 27.19 -4.29
N GLU A 470 -15.98 26.29 -5.24
CA GLU A 470 -16.53 26.42 -6.60
C GLU A 470 -18.06 26.32 -6.61
N ILE A 471 -18.67 25.42 -5.84
CA ILE A 471 -20.14 25.28 -5.74
C ILE A 471 -20.75 26.58 -5.22
N PHE A 472 -20.24 27.12 -4.11
CA PHE A 472 -20.80 28.33 -3.52
C PHE A 472 -20.48 29.59 -4.33
N ALA A 473 -19.34 29.64 -5.02
CA ALA A 473 -19.04 30.70 -5.97
C ALA A 473 -20.00 30.66 -7.17
N SER A 474 -20.28 29.47 -7.73
CA SER A 474 -21.26 29.30 -8.80
C SER A 474 -22.68 29.62 -8.33
N PHE A 475 -23.05 29.23 -7.10
CA PHE A 475 -24.33 29.61 -6.50
C PHE A 475 -24.47 31.12 -6.35
N ALA A 476 -23.38 31.84 -6.09
CA ALA A 476 -23.35 33.30 -6.02
C ALA A 476 -23.15 33.99 -7.39
N ASP A 477 -23.30 33.28 -8.51
CA ASP A 477 -23.08 33.76 -9.89
C ASP A 477 -21.70 34.39 -10.12
N ARG A 478 -20.67 33.94 -9.38
CA ARG A 478 -19.28 34.38 -9.56
C ARG A 478 -18.63 33.58 -10.68
N ARG A 479 -17.87 34.26 -11.53
CA ARG A 479 -17.11 33.62 -12.62
C ARG A 479 -15.94 32.81 -12.07
N LEU A 480 -15.87 31.53 -12.44
CA LEU A 480 -14.75 30.63 -12.11
C LEU A 480 -13.64 30.74 -13.18
N PRO A 481 -12.34 30.62 -12.81
CA PRO A 481 -11.23 30.49 -13.77
C PRO A 481 -11.34 29.18 -14.57
N ALA A 482 -10.51 28.91 -15.57
CA ALA A 482 -10.49 27.58 -16.22
C ALA A 482 -10.00 26.50 -15.24
N ALA A 483 -10.60 25.31 -15.26
CA ALA A 483 -10.15 24.19 -14.41
C ALA A 483 -8.91 23.52 -15.04
N PRO A 484 -7.88 23.19 -14.25
CA PRO A 484 -6.83 22.28 -14.69
C PRO A 484 -7.43 20.91 -15.05
N PRO A 485 -7.15 20.35 -16.24
CA PRO A 485 -7.73 19.08 -16.65
C PRO A 485 -7.08 17.91 -15.90
N TYR A 486 -7.92 17.06 -15.28
CA TYR A 486 -7.45 15.87 -14.56
C TYR A 486 -6.64 14.90 -15.43
N ARG A 487 -6.95 14.83 -16.73
CA ARG A 487 -6.17 14.09 -17.75
C ARG A 487 -4.68 14.44 -17.70
N SER A 488 -4.30 15.71 -17.50
CA SER A 488 -2.89 16.10 -17.46
C SER A 488 -2.12 15.46 -16.30
N PHE A 489 -2.78 15.24 -15.15
CA PHE A 489 -2.17 14.51 -14.03
C PHE A 489 -2.03 13.01 -14.34
N VAL A 490 -3.05 12.41 -14.94
CA VAL A 490 -3.02 10.99 -15.32
C VAL A 490 -1.97 10.71 -16.42
N THR A 491 -1.87 11.59 -17.43
CA THR A 491 -0.80 11.54 -18.44
C THR A 491 0.58 11.68 -17.79
N TRP A 492 0.75 12.63 -16.87
CA TRP A 492 2.01 12.80 -16.14
C TRP A 492 2.42 11.55 -15.35
N LEU A 493 1.45 10.85 -14.74
CA LEU A 493 1.69 9.60 -14.00
C LEU A 493 2.21 8.48 -14.91
N GLU A 494 1.61 8.30 -16.08
CA GLU A 494 1.97 7.24 -17.05
C GLU A 494 3.33 7.50 -17.73
N GLU A 495 3.76 8.76 -17.78
CA GLU A 495 5.08 9.14 -18.30
C GLU A 495 6.22 8.97 -17.26
N ARG A 496 5.92 8.54 -16.02
CA ARG A 496 6.95 8.37 -14.99
C ARG A 496 7.85 7.17 -15.27
N ASP A 497 9.11 7.27 -14.82
CA ASP A 497 10.03 6.12 -14.81
C ASP A 497 9.63 5.12 -13.71
N HIS A 498 8.71 4.23 -14.04
CA HIS A 498 8.29 3.17 -13.14
C HIS A 498 9.43 2.22 -12.78
N VAL A 499 10.38 1.94 -13.68
CA VAL A 499 11.48 1.00 -13.42
C VAL A 499 12.43 1.58 -12.38
N GLY A 500 12.84 2.84 -12.55
CA GLY A 500 13.64 3.56 -11.57
C GLY A 500 12.93 3.69 -10.22
N ALA A 501 11.63 4.00 -10.24
CA ALA A 501 10.83 4.11 -9.02
C ALA A 501 10.74 2.77 -8.24
N HIS A 502 10.55 1.64 -8.94
CA HIS A 502 10.56 0.31 -8.32
C HIS A 502 11.93 0.00 -7.70
N ALA A 503 13.03 0.33 -8.39
CA ALA A 503 14.38 0.13 -7.87
C ALA A 503 14.63 0.94 -6.59
N ALA A 504 14.21 2.21 -6.56
CA ALA A 504 14.35 3.07 -5.39
C ALA A 504 13.58 2.54 -4.17
N TRP A 505 12.34 2.09 -4.35
CA TRP A 505 11.56 1.47 -3.27
C TRP A 505 12.16 0.14 -2.81
N SER A 506 12.66 -0.68 -3.74
CA SER A 506 13.35 -1.93 -3.42
C SER A 506 14.61 -1.71 -2.59
N GLU A 507 15.41 -0.69 -2.92
CA GLU A 507 16.59 -0.32 -2.13
C GLU A 507 16.17 0.18 -0.75
N ARG A 508 15.17 1.06 -0.68
CA ARG A 508 14.72 1.68 0.57
C ARG A 508 14.16 0.66 1.58
N LEU A 509 13.45 -0.36 1.09
CA LEU A 509 12.84 -1.40 1.91
C LEU A 509 13.69 -2.67 2.02
N SER A 510 14.93 -2.64 1.53
CA SER A 510 15.85 -3.77 1.63
C SER A 510 16.05 -4.25 3.08
N GLY A 511 15.85 -5.54 3.32
CA GLY A 511 15.95 -6.17 4.64
C GLY A 511 14.78 -5.87 5.58
N PHE A 512 13.64 -5.38 5.08
CA PHE A 512 12.40 -5.30 5.86
C PHE A 512 11.59 -6.59 5.73
N ASP A 513 11.74 -7.49 6.70
CA ASP A 513 11.17 -8.85 6.62
C ASP A 513 9.93 -9.08 7.49
N THR A 514 9.66 -8.18 8.44
CA THR A 514 8.58 -8.35 9.43
C THR A 514 7.65 -7.15 9.39
N PRO A 515 6.37 -7.33 9.05
CA PRO A 515 5.43 -6.23 9.05
C PRO A 515 5.13 -5.72 10.46
N THR A 516 4.84 -4.43 10.55
CA THR A 516 4.51 -3.78 11.82
C THR A 516 3.01 -3.79 12.01
N LEU A 517 2.55 -4.71 12.85
CA LEU A 517 1.13 -4.92 13.13
C LEU A 517 0.85 -4.61 14.60
N VAL A 518 0.04 -3.59 14.86
CA VAL A 518 -0.41 -3.22 16.22
C VAL A 518 -1.70 -3.96 16.58
N GLY A 519 -2.57 -4.22 15.59
CA GLY A 519 -3.77 -5.00 15.79
C GLY A 519 -3.51 -6.51 15.91
N SER A 520 -4.51 -7.25 16.38
CA SER A 520 -4.41 -8.71 16.47
C SER A 520 -4.25 -9.35 15.09
N ALA A 521 -3.17 -10.13 14.89
CA ALA A 521 -2.93 -10.86 13.65
C ALA A 521 -4.09 -11.86 13.36
N GLY A 522 -4.61 -11.84 12.12
CA GLY A 522 -5.58 -12.83 11.62
C GLY A 522 -7.05 -12.41 11.59
N ARG A 523 -7.37 -11.10 11.63
CA ARG A 523 -8.71 -10.59 11.34
C ARG A 523 -8.75 -9.93 9.96
N ASP A 524 -9.55 -10.52 9.07
CA ASP A 524 -9.79 -10.00 7.71
C ASP A 524 -11.01 -9.07 7.65
N ARG A 525 -11.84 -9.05 8.70
CA ARG A 525 -13.04 -8.22 8.77
C ARG A 525 -12.85 -7.03 9.72
N LEU A 526 -13.18 -5.84 9.22
CA LEU A 526 -13.22 -4.62 10.02
C LEU A 526 -14.36 -4.69 11.05
N GLY A 527 -14.07 -4.29 12.28
CA GLY A 527 -15.06 -4.08 13.33
C GLY A 527 -15.75 -2.72 13.22
N GLU A 528 -16.54 -2.38 14.25
CA GLU A 528 -17.17 -1.06 14.35
C GLU A 528 -16.10 0.05 14.46
N ARG A 529 -16.28 1.16 13.74
CA ARG A 529 -15.30 2.27 13.75
C ARG A 529 -15.58 3.25 14.89
N GLY A 530 -14.60 3.42 15.77
CA GLY A 530 -14.54 4.53 16.72
C GLY A 530 -13.79 5.72 16.12
N ILE A 531 -14.26 6.94 16.39
CA ILE A 531 -13.60 8.20 16.00
C ILE A 531 -13.52 9.09 17.23
N GLU A 532 -12.32 9.56 17.56
CA GLU A 532 -12.10 10.45 18.69
C GLU A 532 -11.17 11.60 18.32
N THR A 533 -11.32 12.74 18.99
CA THR A 533 -10.46 13.90 18.77
C THR A 533 -9.70 14.25 20.03
N PHE A 534 -8.37 14.23 19.94
CA PHE A 534 -7.47 14.63 20.99
C PHE A 534 -6.82 15.98 20.65
N ARG A 535 -6.46 16.76 21.67
CA ARG A 535 -5.76 18.03 21.50
C ARG A 535 -4.34 17.90 22.04
N LEU A 536 -3.36 18.21 21.21
CA LEU A 536 -1.99 18.39 21.67
C LEU A 536 -1.86 19.80 22.25
N PRO A 537 -1.34 19.95 23.49
CA PRO A 537 -1.17 21.27 24.10
C PRO A 537 -0.34 22.19 23.23
N GLU A 538 -0.66 23.49 23.22
CA GLU A 538 0.02 24.51 22.41
C GLU A 538 1.56 24.46 22.57
N GLN A 539 2.04 24.19 23.79
CA GLN A 539 3.46 24.06 24.07
C GLN A 539 4.11 22.92 23.27
N VAL A 540 3.45 21.76 23.17
CA VAL A 540 3.92 20.60 22.42
C VAL A 540 3.86 20.88 20.92
N SER A 541 2.76 21.47 20.42
CA SER A 541 2.62 21.83 19.00
C SER A 541 3.68 22.84 18.54
N ARG A 542 4.02 23.81 19.38
CA ARG A 542 5.09 24.78 19.12
C ARG A 542 6.47 24.13 19.19
N ALA A 543 6.70 23.24 20.16
CA ALA A 543 7.97 22.53 20.31
C ALA A 543 8.25 21.60 19.13
N LEU A 544 7.23 20.88 18.65
CA LEU A 544 7.26 20.08 17.43
C LEU A 544 7.67 20.93 16.22
N SER A 545 7.02 22.08 16.02
CA SER A 545 7.35 23.01 14.93
C SER A 545 8.75 23.61 15.05
N GLY A 546 9.20 23.89 16.27
CA GLY A 546 10.56 24.35 16.56
C GLY A 546 11.62 23.29 16.25
N LEU A 547 11.36 22.04 16.62
CA LEU A 547 12.23 20.90 16.34
C LEU A 547 12.34 20.62 14.83
N ALA A 548 11.22 20.70 14.12
CA ALA A 548 11.22 20.59 12.65
C ALA A 548 12.14 21.65 12.03
N ARG A 549 12.03 22.90 12.48
CA ARG A 549 12.86 24.02 12.01
C ARG A 549 14.34 23.82 12.34
N SER A 550 14.70 23.36 13.54
CA SER A 550 16.10 23.17 13.93
C SER A 550 16.79 22.06 13.14
N HIS A 551 16.05 21.03 12.72
CA HIS A 551 16.55 19.94 11.87
C HIS A 551 16.31 20.14 10.37
N ARG A 552 15.81 21.31 9.94
CA ARG A 552 15.49 21.63 8.53
C ARG A 552 14.56 20.60 7.88
N THR A 553 13.57 20.16 8.65
CA THR A 553 12.53 19.20 8.22
C THR A 553 11.14 19.81 8.42
N THR A 554 10.09 19.02 8.20
CA THR A 554 8.69 19.45 8.36
C THR A 554 8.10 18.94 9.68
N PRO A 555 7.05 19.62 10.21
CA PRO A 555 6.26 19.10 11.33
C PRO A 555 5.77 17.65 11.14
N ASN A 556 5.44 17.28 9.89
CA ASN A 556 5.03 15.93 9.54
C ASN A 556 6.13 14.90 9.82
N ILE A 557 7.38 15.15 9.40
CA ILE A 557 8.50 14.21 9.65
C ILE A 557 8.77 14.05 11.16
N VAL A 558 8.62 15.12 11.95
CA VAL A 558 8.75 15.03 13.41
C VAL A 558 7.66 14.14 14.01
N LEU A 559 6.42 14.32 13.56
CA LEU A 559 5.30 13.50 14.01
C LEU A 559 5.46 12.04 13.58
N GLN A 560 5.94 11.78 12.35
CA GLN A 560 6.32 10.45 11.85
C GLN A 560 7.38 9.79 12.75
N GLY A 561 8.40 10.53 13.18
CA GLY A 561 9.41 10.01 14.11
C GLY A 561 8.85 9.66 15.49
N ALA A 562 7.93 10.47 16.01
CA ALA A 562 7.25 10.19 17.26
C ALA A 562 6.33 8.96 17.16
N TRP A 563 5.60 8.84 16.05
CA TRP A 563 4.75 7.70 15.74
C TRP A 563 5.57 6.41 15.60
N ALA A 564 6.68 6.44 14.85
CA ALA A 564 7.59 5.30 14.73
C ALA A 564 8.14 4.84 16.09
N THR A 565 8.49 5.78 16.96
CA THR A 565 8.98 5.48 18.32
C THR A 565 7.89 4.82 19.17
N LEU A 566 6.64 5.28 19.07
CA LEU A 566 5.51 4.66 19.72
C LEU A 566 5.27 3.23 19.18
N LEU A 567 5.27 3.03 17.87
CA LEU A 567 5.09 1.70 17.25
C LEU A 567 6.19 0.72 17.69
N SER A 568 7.44 1.17 17.76
CA SER A 568 8.55 0.36 18.28
C SER A 568 8.29 -0.07 19.73
N SER A 569 7.78 0.84 20.57
CA SER A 569 7.41 0.53 21.95
C SER A 569 6.22 -0.43 22.06
N LEU A 570 5.22 -0.35 21.16
CA LEU A 570 4.03 -1.19 21.23
C LEU A 570 4.30 -2.61 20.72
N THR A 571 5.09 -2.74 19.66
CA THR A 571 5.37 -4.03 19.01
C THR A 571 6.62 -4.72 19.55
N GLY A 572 7.50 -3.98 20.24
CA GLY A 572 8.82 -4.45 20.64
C GLY A 572 9.80 -4.61 19.46
N GLN A 573 9.41 -4.21 18.25
CA GLN A 573 10.26 -4.28 17.05
C GLN A 573 11.17 -3.05 16.96
N HIS A 574 12.38 -3.24 16.41
CA HIS A 574 13.34 -2.16 16.17
C HIS A 574 13.40 -1.71 14.71
N ASP A 575 12.66 -2.37 13.83
CA ASP A 575 12.49 -1.99 12.42
C ASP A 575 11.00 -1.95 12.18
N VAL A 576 10.45 -0.74 12.03
CA VAL A 576 9.00 -0.53 11.98
C VAL A 576 8.59 0.22 10.72
N SER A 577 7.39 -0.09 10.22
CA SER A 577 6.77 0.56 9.08
C SER A 577 5.35 1.01 9.41
N PHE A 578 4.91 2.11 8.80
CA PHE A 578 3.52 2.57 8.84
C PHE A 578 3.19 3.32 7.56
N GLY A 579 1.91 3.48 7.26
CA GLY A 579 1.47 4.23 6.09
C GLY A 579 1.49 5.74 6.33
N THR A 580 1.84 6.50 5.31
CA THR A 580 1.56 7.94 5.25
C THR A 580 0.87 8.28 3.93
N THR A 581 -0.01 9.27 3.97
CA THR A 581 -0.62 9.83 2.76
C THR A 581 0.22 10.99 2.24
N VAL A 582 0.48 11.00 0.94
CA VAL A 582 1.17 12.08 0.22
C VAL A 582 0.17 12.84 -0.66
N SER A 583 0.41 14.13 -0.94
CA SER A 583 -0.55 14.97 -1.67
C SER A 583 -0.78 14.56 -3.12
N GLY A 584 0.24 13.97 -3.76
CA GLY A 584 0.23 13.62 -5.18
C GLY A 584 0.02 14.81 -6.12
N ARG A 585 0.41 16.02 -5.69
CA ARG A 585 0.26 17.27 -6.46
C ARG A 585 1.64 17.78 -6.90
N PRO A 586 2.23 17.22 -7.97
CA PRO A 586 3.56 17.57 -8.46
C PRO A 586 3.59 19.00 -9.01
N ALA A 587 4.73 19.69 -8.89
CA ALA A 587 4.90 21.07 -9.36
C ALA A 587 4.99 21.15 -10.90
N GLU A 588 5.37 20.05 -11.54
CA GLU A 588 5.48 19.88 -12.99
C GLU A 588 4.11 19.91 -13.68
N VAL A 589 3.03 19.57 -12.96
CA VAL A 589 1.66 19.63 -13.47
C VAL A 589 1.08 21.01 -13.15
N VAL A 590 0.95 21.84 -14.17
CA VAL A 590 0.41 23.20 -14.05
C VAL A 590 -0.99 23.18 -13.43
N GLY A 591 -1.16 23.85 -12.30
CA GLY A 591 -2.43 23.91 -11.57
C GLY A 591 -2.76 22.69 -10.71
N ALA A 592 -1.81 21.79 -10.43
CA ALA A 592 -2.06 20.61 -9.58
C ALA A 592 -2.56 20.96 -8.18
N ASP A 593 -2.22 22.12 -7.63
CA ASP A 593 -2.67 22.61 -6.33
C ASP A 593 -4.17 22.95 -6.26
N SER A 594 -4.77 23.29 -7.41
CA SER A 594 -6.18 23.65 -7.59
C SER A 594 -6.99 22.60 -8.36
N MET A 595 -6.36 21.49 -8.77
CA MET A 595 -7.01 20.38 -9.46
C MET A 595 -7.97 19.63 -8.53
N VAL A 596 -9.11 19.21 -9.06
CA VAL A 596 -10.07 18.35 -8.37
C VAL A 596 -9.88 16.92 -8.87
N GLY A 597 -9.85 15.93 -7.97
CA GLY A 597 -9.74 14.50 -8.29
C GLY A 597 -9.15 13.67 -7.14
N LEU A 598 -8.86 12.38 -7.37
CA LEU A 598 -8.08 11.54 -6.45
C LEU A 598 -6.59 11.61 -6.80
N LEU A 599 -5.86 12.55 -6.19
CA LEU A 599 -4.44 12.75 -6.46
C LEU A 599 -3.54 12.12 -5.39
N ILE A 600 -4.01 12.06 -4.15
CA ILE A 600 -3.24 11.50 -3.04
C ILE A 600 -2.81 10.05 -3.31
N ASN A 601 -1.72 9.64 -2.66
CA ASN A 601 -1.27 8.25 -2.65
C ASN A 601 -0.86 7.83 -1.22
N THR A 602 -0.84 6.53 -0.95
CA THR A 602 -0.39 5.98 0.33
C THR A 602 0.95 5.27 0.13
N VAL A 603 1.95 5.65 0.91
CA VAL A 603 3.31 5.08 0.84
C VAL A 603 3.81 4.66 2.23
N PRO A 604 4.67 3.62 2.33
CA PRO A 604 5.23 3.21 3.61
C PRO A 604 6.32 4.18 4.08
N VAL A 605 6.39 4.37 5.39
CA VAL A 605 7.50 5.02 6.10
C VAL A 605 8.16 3.99 7.00
N ARG A 606 9.42 3.67 6.70
CA ARG A 606 10.25 2.75 7.50
C ARG A 606 11.21 3.51 8.42
N ALA A 607 11.27 3.12 9.68
CA ALA A 607 12.20 3.63 10.69
C ALA A 607 12.95 2.48 11.37
N THR A 608 14.26 2.63 11.57
CA THR A 608 15.07 1.62 12.26
C THR A 608 15.76 2.19 13.49
N PHE A 609 15.84 1.37 14.53
CA PHE A 609 16.30 1.76 15.86
C PHE A 609 17.46 0.89 16.31
N THR A 610 18.42 1.52 16.97
CA THR A 610 19.44 0.89 17.79
C THR A 610 19.28 1.42 19.23
N PRO A 611 19.88 0.77 20.25
CA PRO A 611 19.85 1.30 21.61
C PRO A 611 20.40 2.73 21.75
N ALA A 612 21.25 3.16 20.81
CA ALA A 612 21.88 4.48 20.79
C ALA A 612 21.17 5.50 19.89
N THR A 613 20.15 5.11 19.12
CA THR A 613 19.45 6.02 18.18
C THR A 613 18.85 7.21 18.93
N THR A 614 19.21 8.41 18.49
CA THR A 614 18.69 9.68 19.04
C THR A 614 17.54 10.22 18.20
N THR A 615 16.79 11.20 18.72
CA THR A 615 15.80 11.97 17.94
C THR A 615 16.44 12.55 16.68
N SER A 616 17.63 13.15 16.80
CA SER A 616 18.34 13.77 15.69
C SER A 616 18.66 12.76 14.58
N ASP A 617 19.08 11.54 14.96
CA ASP A 617 19.37 10.47 14.00
C ASP A 617 18.11 9.98 13.30
N LEU A 618 17.02 9.80 14.04
CA LEU A 618 15.75 9.35 13.48
C LEU A 618 15.17 10.38 12.50
N LEU A 619 15.15 11.66 12.85
CA LEU A 619 14.63 12.71 11.96
C LEU A 619 15.47 12.82 10.69
N ARG A 620 16.80 12.68 10.79
CA ARG A 620 17.69 12.63 9.63
C ARG A 620 17.39 11.40 8.77
N GLN A 621 17.25 10.21 9.36
CA GLN A 621 16.90 8.99 8.65
C GLN A 621 15.58 9.14 7.87
N LEU A 622 14.55 9.71 8.49
CA LEU A 622 13.24 9.91 7.87
C LEU A 622 13.27 10.99 6.78
N GLN A 623 14.02 12.08 6.98
CA GLN A 623 14.19 13.12 5.97
C GLN A 623 14.97 12.60 4.74
N ASP A 624 16.06 11.87 4.97
CA ASP A 624 16.87 11.26 3.91
C ASP A 624 16.01 10.27 3.10
N ALA A 625 15.19 9.46 3.79
CA ALA A 625 14.24 8.55 3.17
C ALA A 625 13.17 9.27 2.34
N HIS A 626 12.59 10.35 2.87
CA HIS A 626 11.61 11.15 2.16
C HIS A 626 12.21 11.75 0.88
N ASN A 627 13.42 12.32 0.97
CA ASN A 627 14.11 12.90 -0.19
C ASN A 627 14.43 11.84 -1.26
N ALA A 628 14.90 10.66 -0.85
CA ALA A 628 15.24 9.58 -1.77
C ALA A 628 14.01 8.95 -2.46
N THR A 629 12.82 9.13 -1.90
CA THR A 629 11.58 8.55 -2.44
C THR A 629 10.65 9.57 -3.07
N LEU A 630 10.88 10.88 -2.91
CA LEU A 630 9.96 11.96 -3.29
C LEU A 630 9.47 11.85 -4.74
N GLU A 631 10.39 11.67 -5.70
CA GLU A 631 10.07 11.54 -7.14
C GLU A 631 9.39 10.20 -7.47
N HIS A 632 9.41 9.24 -6.55
CA HIS A 632 8.91 7.88 -6.68
C HIS A 632 7.65 7.60 -5.83
N GLN A 633 7.08 8.61 -5.16
CA GLN A 633 5.87 8.45 -4.34
C GLN A 633 4.60 8.21 -5.16
N HIS A 634 4.71 8.20 -6.49
CA HIS A 634 3.64 7.82 -7.41
C HIS A 634 3.42 6.31 -7.53
N VAL A 635 4.31 5.46 -6.98
CA VAL A 635 4.19 3.99 -7.08
C VAL A 635 3.02 3.46 -6.23
N ALA A 636 2.30 2.45 -6.73
CA ALA A 636 1.20 1.82 -6.02
C ALA A 636 1.68 1.09 -4.75
N LEU A 637 0.94 1.20 -3.65
CA LEU A 637 1.25 0.45 -2.42
C LEU A 637 1.25 -1.08 -2.66
N SER A 638 0.38 -1.56 -3.53
CA SER A 638 0.32 -2.98 -3.95
C SER A 638 1.60 -3.45 -4.65
N ASP A 639 2.24 -2.57 -5.43
CA ASP A 639 3.54 -2.87 -6.04
C ASP A 639 4.64 -2.86 -4.99
N ILE A 640 4.58 -1.95 -4.00
CA ILE A 640 5.54 -1.91 -2.89
C ILE A 640 5.43 -3.17 -2.00
N HIS A 641 4.20 -3.67 -1.76
CA HIS A 641 3.96 -4.98 -1.14
C HIS A 641 4.63 -6.11 -1.94
N ARG A 642 4.47 -6.11 -3.27
CA ARG A 642 5.08 -7.11 -4.16
C ARG A 642 6.61 -7.06 -4.15
N ILE A 643 7.20 -5.85 -4.16
CA ILE A 643 8.66 -5.64 -4.10
C ILE A 643 9.26 -6.27 -2.84
N THR A 644 8.56 -6.17 -1.72
CA THR A 644 9.00 -6.73 -0.42
C THR A 644 8.62 -8.20 -0.22
N GLY A 645 7.75 -8.74 -1.07
CA GLY A 645 7.21 -10.10 -0.92
C GLY A 645 6.27 -10.25 0.29
N GLN A 646 5.71 -9.14 0.77
CA GLN A 646 4.83 -9.11 1.95
C GLN A 646 3.39 -8.84 1.52
N ASP A 647 2.42 -9.53 2.11
CA ASP A 647 0.99 -9.28 1.85
C ASP A 647 0.53 -7.91 2.41
N ARG A 648 1.16 -7.48 3.50
CA ARG A 648 0.90 -6.21 4.18
C ARG A 648 2.15 -5.74 4.90
N LEU A 649 2.55 -4.49 4.71
CA LEU A 649 3.71 -3.90 5.39
C LEU A 649 3.41 -3.34 6.79
N PHE A 650 2.19 -2.83 6.96
CA PHE A 650 1.74 -2.13 8.17
C PHE A 650 0.22 -2.19 8.31
N ASP A 651 -0.30 -1.95 9.52
CA ASP A 651 -1.75 -1.80 9.79
C ASP A 651 -2.12 -0.46 10.44
N THR A 652 -1.18 0.49 10.49
CA THR A 652 -1.43 1.85 10.98
C THR A 652 -1.14 2.91 9.93
N LEU A 653 -1.93 3.99 9.95
CA LEU A 653 -1.82 5.12 9.02
C LEU A 653 -1.63 6.43 9.80
N LEU A 654 -0.67 7.25 9.38
CA LEU A 654 -0.49 8.62 9.88
C LEU A 654 -0.69 9.60 8.72
N VAL A 655 -1.64 10.51 8.86
CA VAL A 655 -1.97 11.52 7.85
C VAL A 655 -1.73 12.91 8.44
N PHE A 656 -1.09 13.79 7.69
CA PHE A 656 -0.89 15.19 8.08
C PHE A 656 -1.68 16.10 7.14
N GLU A 657 -2.79 16.66 7.63
CA GLU A 657 -3.72 17.44 6.81
C GLU A 657 -3.39 18.93 6.82
N ASN A 658 -2.71 19.40 5.77
CA ASN A 658 -2.34 20.82 5.62
C ASN A 658 -3.22 21.55 4.59
N TYR A 659 -4.52 21.26 4.53
CA TYR A 659 -5.40 21.82 3.49
C TYR A 659 -5.44 23.36 3.53
N PRO A 660 -5.30 24.06 2.39
CA PRO A 660 -5.15 25.52 2.36
C PRO A 660 -6.44 26.32 2.65
N ILE A 661 -7.58 25.66 2.89
CA ILE A 661 -8.89 26.32 2.97
C ILE A 661 -9.59 25.93 4.28
N ASP A 662 -10.13 26.94 4.96
CA ASP A 662 -11.04 26.79 6.08
C ASP A 662 -12.44 26.51 5.53
N THR A 663 -12.90 25.26 5.64
CA THR A 663 -14.28 24.90 5.26
C THR A 663 -15.31 25.64 6.11
N ALA A 664 -14.92 26.13 7.29
CA ALA A 664 -15.73 26.90 8.23
C ALA A 664 -15.56 28.43 8.12
N ALA A 665 -14.67 28.94 7.26
CA ALA A 665 -14.68 30.36 6.96
C ALA A 665 -16.05 30.69 6.35
N PRO A 666 -16.71 31.80 6.74
CA PRO A 666 -17.98 32.16 6.15
C PRO A 666 -17.75 32.25 4.66
N LEU A 667 -18.37 31.33 3.89
CA LEU A 667 -18.25 31.22 2.43
C LEU A 667 -18.77 32.48 1.69
N GLY A 668 -19.04 33.57 2.42
CA GLY A 668 -19.32 34.90 1.90
C GLY A 668 -20.46 34.87 0.91
N VAL A 669 -21.45 34.00 1.16
CA VAL A 669 -22.63 33.82 0.33
C VAL A 669 -23.67 34.82 0.83
N GLU A 670 -24.00 35.80 -0.01
CA GLU A 670 -25.03 36.79 0.32
C GLU A 670 -26.35 36.06 0.60
N GLY A 671 -26.84 36.15 1.85
CA GLY A 671 -28.12 35.58 2.27
C GLY A 671 -28.10 34.17 2.88
N LEU A 672 -26.95 33.45 2.89
CA LEU A 672 -26.82 32.12 3.49
C LEU A 672 -25.68 32.06 4.53
N THR A 673 -25.96 31.47 5.68
CA THR A 673 -25.00 31.26 6.77
C THR A 673 -24.77 29.76 6.97
N VAL A 674 -23.50 29.33 6.95
CA VAL A 674 -23.12 27.97 7.37
C VAL A 674 -23.14 27.91 8.89
N THR A 675 -24.01 27.10 9.47
CA THR A 675 -24.21 26.98 10.92
C THR A 675 -23.53 25.74 11.52
N GLY A 676 -23.01 24.85 10.68
CA GLY A 676 -22.31 23.64 11.11
C GLY A 676 -21.84 22.80 9.93
N LEU A 677 -20.81 22.00 10.17
CA LEU A 677 -20.24 21.05 9.23
C LEU A 677 -20.04 19.74 9.97
N ASP A 678 -20.50 18.65 9.37
CA ASP A 678 -20.26 17.29 9.85
C ASP A 678 -19.62 16.49 8.72
N PHE A 679 -18.47 15.87 9.01
CA PHE A 679 -17.67 15.15 8.02
C PHE A 679 -17.51 13.71 8.47
N ARG A 680 -17.96 12.79 7.62
CA ARG A 680 -17.80 11.35 7.80
C ARG A 680 -16.85 10.84 6.74
N GLU A 681 -15.72 10.33 7.20
CA GLU A 681 -14.70 9.66 6.40
C GLU A 681 -14.10 8.57 7.28
N SER A 682 -13.84 7.41 6.69
CA SER A 682 -13.25 6.27 7.36
C SER A 682 -12.15 5.63 6.52
N ASN A 683 -11.27 4.91 7.20
CA ASN A 683 -10.18 4.15 6.59
C ASN A 683 -10.32 2.67 6.91
N HIS A 684 -9.71 1.82 6.09
CA HIS A 684 -9.67 0.38 6.34
C HIS A 684 -8.54 -0.03 7.33
N TYR A 685 -7.69 0.90 7.77
CA TYR A 685 -6.64 0.60 8.73
C TYR A 685 -7.20 0.51 10.17
N PRO A 686 -6.86 -0.52 10.96
CA PRO A 686 -7.29 -0.67 12.35
C PRO A 686 -7.00 0.54 13.24
N LEU A 687 -5.96 1.32 12.94
CA LEU A 687 -5.63 2.56 13.63
C LEU A 687 -5.09 3.60 12.65
N ALA A 688 -5.82 4.71 12.49
CA ALA A 688 -5.41 5.83 11.68
C ALA A 688 -5.40 7.12 12.50
N VAL A 689 -4.35 7.93 12.37
CA VAL A 689 -4.21 9.22 13.06
C VAL A 689 -4.10 10.32 12.01
N GLN A 690 -5.07 11.22 11.99
CA GLN A 690 -5.05 12.44 11.19
C GLN A 690 -4.63 13.61 12.08
N ALA A 691 -3.52 14.25 11.73
CA ALA A 691 -3.00 15.42 12.43
C ALA A 691 -3.41 16.70 11.70
N LEU A 692 -4.18 17.53 12.40
CA LEU A 692 -4.66 18.83 11.93
C LEU A 692 -3.88 19.93 12.67
N PRO A 693 -2.96 20.66 12.00
CA PRO A 693 -2.23 21.74 12.63
C PRO A 693 -3.16 22.90 13.01
N GLY A 694 -2.85 23.60 14.10
CA GLY A 694 -3.57 24.81 14.50
C GLY A 694 -3.46 25.90 13.44
N ARG A 695 -4.53 26.70 13.27
CA ARG A 695 -4.64 27.75 12.25
C ARG A 695 -4.94 29.12 12.85
N GLU A 696 -4.49 30.16 12.15
CA GLU A 696 -4.89 31.54 12.38
C GLU A 696 -5.85 31.97 11.25
N THR A 697 -7.08 32.35 11.59
CA THR A 697 -8.07 32.82 10.60
C THR A 697 -8.80 34.05 11.15
N GLY A 698 -8.57 35.21 10.53
CA GLY A 698 -9.09 36.49 11.02
C GLY A 698 -8.63 36.80 12.44
N ASN A 699 -9.58 36.97 13.36
CA ASN A 699 -9.31 37.21 14.79
C ASN A 699 -9.23 35.92 15.64
N HIS A 700 -9.43 34.73 15.05
CA HIS A 700 -9.40 33.45 15.75
C HIS A 700 -8.05 32.79 15.53
N VAL A 701 -7.38 32.42 16.63
CA VAL A 701 -6.05 31.83 16.61
C VAL A 701 -6.11 30.52 17.38
N GLU A 702 -6.24 29.41 16.64
CA GLU A 702 -6.13 28.06 17.18
C GLU A 702 -4.66 27.64 17.10
N ARG A 703 -3.97 27.55 18.24
CA ARG A 703 -2.53 27.20 18.28
C ARG A 703 -2.26 25.75 18.64
N GLU A 704 -3.30 25.00 19.00
CA GLU A 704 -3.23 23.59 19.37
C GLU A 704 -3.40 22.72 18.12
N MET A 705 -2.58 21.68 18.01
CA MET A 705 -2.76 20.65 16.99
C MET A 705 -3.84 19.67 17.45
N ARG A 706 -4.78 19.34 16.58
CA ARG A 706 -5.80 18.32 16.83
C ARG A 706 -5.38 17.00 16.19
N LEU A 707 -5.59 15.90 16.89
CA LEU A 707 -5.40 14.54 16.39
C LEU A 707 -6.77 13.88 16.32
N ARG A 708 -7.29 13.68 15.10
CA ARG A 708 -8.47 12.85 14.87
C ARG A 708 -7.98 11.40 14.72
N VAL A 709 -8.41 10.54 15.63
CA VAL A 709 -7.97 9.15 15.72
C VAL A 709 -9.14 8.25 15.38
N GLU A 710 -8.98 7.48 14.32
CA GLU A 710 -9.93 6.49 13.88
C GLU A 710 -9.40 5.10 14.23
N TYR A 711 -10.23 4.26 14.85
CA TYR A 711 -9.80 2.93 15.28
C TYR A 711 -10.90 1.88 15.11
N ASP A 712 -10.49 0.62 14.99
CA ASP A 712 -11.37 -0.54 15.03
C ASP A 712 -11.70 -0.86 16.51
N ALA A 713 -12.95 -0.65 16.91
CA ALA A 713 -13.43 -0.83 18.27
C ALA A 713 -13.47 -2.30 18.72
N ASP A 714 -13.42 -3.26 17.78
CA ASP A 714 -13.29 -4.68 18.12
C ASP A 714 -11.83 -5.05 18.43
N VAL A 715 -10.86 -4.16 18.15
CA VAL A 715 -9.42 -4.35 18.39
C VAL A 715 -8.91 -3.44 19.50
N PHE A 716 -9.32 -2.17 19.51
CA PHE A 716 -8.88 -1.16 20.47
C PHE A 716 -10.08 -0.54 21.19
N ASP A 717 -10.06 -0.52 22.52
CA ASP A 717 -11.01 0.30 23.26
C ASP A 717 -10.51 1.76 23.37
N LEU A 718 -11.44 2.66 23.73
CA LEU A 718 -11.17 4.09 23.90
C LEU A 718 -10.02 4.36 24.89
N GLY A 719 -9.94 3.59 25.98
CA GLY A 719 -8.90 3.76 27.00
C GLY A 719 -7.50 3.43 26.47
N THR A 720 -7.41 2.41 25.62
CA THR A 720 -6.18 2.00 24.93
C THR A 720 -5.74 3.08 23.95
N VAL A 721 -6.66 3.59 23.13
CA VAL A 721 -6.38 4.68 22.19
C VAL A 721 -5.94 5.95 22.90
N ALA A 722 -6.64 6.35 23.96
CA ALA A 722 -6.23 7.49 24.78
C ALA A 722 -4.81 7.32 25.35
N THR A 723 -4.48 6.12 25.84
CA THR A 723 -3.14 5.78 26.31
C THR A 723 -2.09 5.90 25.20
N PHE A 724 -2.39 5.50 23.97
CA PHE A 724 -1.49 5.65 22.84
C PHE A 724 -1.20 7.14 22.54
N ILE A 725 -2.22 7.99 22.58
CA ILE A 725 -2.05 9.43 22.36
C ILE A 725 -1.29 10.10 23.50
N GLU A 726 -1.54 9.73 24.76
CA GLU A 726 -0.74 10.21 25.89
C GLU A 726 0.74 9.81 25.77
N ARG A 727 1.02 8.59 25.30
CA ARG A 727 2.39 8.13 25.03
C ARG A 727 3.01 8.90 23.86
N LEU A 728 2.26 9.16 22.79
CA LEU A 728 2.71 9.98 21.66
C LEU A 728 3.09 11.40 22.13
N GLU A 729 2.28 12.02 22.98
CA GLU A 729 2.58 13.34 23.57
C GLU A 729 3.87 13.31 24.41
N LYS A 730 4.06 12.26 25.23
CA LYS A 730 5.30 12.06 26.01
C LYS A 730 6.53 11.91 25.11
N VAL A 731 6.41 11.15 24.02
CA VAL A 731 7.48 11.00 23.02
C VAL A 731 7.80 12.35 22.38
N LEU A 732 6.80 13.10 21.90
CA LEU A 732 7.00 14.42 21.30
C LEU A 732 7.68 15.38 22.27
N THR A 733 7.22 15.42 23.52
CA THR A 733 7.82 16.26 24.57
C THR A 733 9.27 15.88 24.82
N ALA A 734 9.57 14.58 24.91
CA ALA A 734 10.92 14.07 25.11
C ALA A 734 11.86 14.38 23.93
N MET A 735 11.38 14.20 22.70
CA MET A 735 12.10 14.49 21.46
C MET A 735 12.48 15.96 21.36
N SER A 736 11.57 16.87 21.71
CA SER A 736 11.81 18.31 21.66
C SER A 736 12.65 18.85 22.82
N ALA A 737 12.63 18.21 23.99
CA ALA A 737 13.38 18.68 25.16
C ALA A 737 14.89 18.43 25.05
N ASP A 738 15.29 17.28 24.53
CA ASP A 738 16.71 16.94 24.27
C ASP A 738 16.81 16.04 23.03
N PRO A 739 17.08 16.60 21.83
CA PRO A 739 17.16 15.82 20.60
C PRO A 739 18.36 14.87 20.50
N HIS A 740 19.32 14.93 21.44
CA HIS A 740 20.53 14.10 21.45
C HIS A 740 20.47 12.96 22.46
N ARG A 741 19.42 12.89 23.29
CA ARG A 741 19.18 11.73 24.16
C ARG A 741 18.86 10.48 23.34
N PRO A 742 19.30 9.28 23.77
CA PRO A 742 18.82 8.03 23.19
C PRO A 742 17.30 7.86 23.39
N LEU A 743 16.58 7.50 22.33
CA LEU A 743 15.12 7.29 22.37
C LEU A 743 14.73 6.12 23.29
N SER A 744 15.60 5.13 23.44
CA SER A 744 15.43 3.99 24.36
C SER A 744 15.34 4.39 25.84
N SER A 745 15.79 5.60 26.20
CA SER A 745 15.71 6.14 27.57
C SER A 745 14.37 6.80 27.89
N VAL A 746 13.46 6.93 26.91
CA VAL A 746 12.15 7.55 27.09
C VAL A 746 11.24 6.56 27.83
N ASP A 747 10.83 6.93 29.04
CA ASP A 747 9.91 6.15 29.85
C ASP A 747 8.46 6.43 29.44
N LEU A 748 7.84 5.44 28.79
CA LEU A 748 6.47 5.52 28.28
C LEU A 748 5.44 4.86 29.22
N LEU A 749 5.88 4.25 30.33
CA LEU A 749 5.00 3.55 31.25
C LEU A 749 4.31 4.52 32.20
N ASP A 750 2.98 4.51 32.17
CA ASP A 750 2.14 5.17 33.17
C ASP A 750 2.15 4.43 34.52
N ALA A 751 1.52 5.03 35.53
CA ALA A 751 1.48 4.48 36.88
C ALA A 751 0.70 3.16 36.97
N HIS A 752 -0.32 2.97 36.12
CA HIS A 752 -1.12 1.73 36.12
C HIS A 752 -0.28 0.58 35.57
N ALA A 753 0.40 0.78 34.43
CA ALA A 753 1.32 -0.20 33.84
C ALA A 753 2.43 -0.59 34.82
N ARG A 754 2.97 0.36 35.59
CA ARG A 754 3.95 0.06 36.66
C ARG A 754 3.34 -0.77 37.77
N SER A 755 2.14 -0.44 38.23
CA SER A 755 1.42 -1.22 39.24
C SER A 755 1.21 -2.66 38.79
N CYS A 756 0.76 -2.86 37.53
CA CYS A 756 0.59 -4.19 36.96
C CYS A 756 1.93 -4.96 36.88
N LEU A 757 3.01 -4.30 36.48
CA LEU A 757 4.35 -4.91 36.48
C LEU A 757 4.81 -5.30 37.88
N ASP A 758 4.55 -4.46 38.89
CA ASP A 758 4.87 -4.74 40.28
C ASP A 758 4.06 -5.94 40.82
N GLU A 759 2.80 -6.06 40.42
CA GLU A 759 1.93 -7.21 40.72
C GLU A 759 2.43 -8.49 40.01
N TRP A 760 2.68 -8.44 38.70
CA TRP A 760 3.13 -9.60 37.91
C TRP A 760 4.50 -10.12 38.35
N SER A 761 5.42 -9.20 38.65
CA SER A 761 6.75 -9.54 39.17
C SER A 761 6.73 -9.97 40.63
N ASN A 762 5.57 -9.91 41.29
CA ASN A 762 5.40 -10.15 42.72
C ASN A 762 6.45 -9.37 43.54
N ARG A 763 6.68 -8.10 43.17
CA ARG A 763 7.79 -7.27 43.68
C ARG A 763 7.77 -7.17 45.21
N ALA A 764 6.60 -7.25 45.82
CA ALA A 764 6.40 -7.25 47.27
C ALA A 764 7.21 -8.35 47.99
N VAL A 765 7.46 -9.50 47.36
CA VAL A 765 8.25 -10.60 47.97
C VAL A 765 9.70 -10.18 48.22
N LEU A 766 10.27 -9.25 47.46
CA LEU A 766 11.63 -8.76 47.68
C LEU A 766 11.81 -8.05 49.05
N ALA A 767 10.71 -7.60 49.67
CA ALA A 767 10.72 -6.99 51.00
C ALA A 767 10.46 -8.01 52.13
N THR A 768 10.15 -9.27 51.81
CA THR A 768 9.84 -10.30 52.81
C THR A 768 11.14 -11.01 53.24
N PRO A 769 11.40 -11.17 54.56
CA PRO A 769 12.56 -11.92 55.03
C PRO A 769 12.54 -13.37 54.51
N ALA A 770 13.68 -13.85 54.03
CA ALA A 770 13.81 -15.25 53.60
C ALA A 770 13.64 -16.22 54.78
N SER A 771 13.20 -17.45 54.49
CA SER A 771 13.11 -18.52 55.50
C SER A 771 14.48 -18.74 56.15
N SER A 772 14.51 -18.82 57.47
CA SER A 772 15.73 -19.01 58.26
C SER A 772 15.98 -20.47 58.66
N LYS A 773 15.28 -21.44 58.06
CA LYS A 773 15.39 -22.86 58.41
C LYS A 773 15.92 -23.70 57.27
N SER A 774 16.69 -24.74 57.60
CA SER A 774 17.21 -25.69 56.63
C SER A 774 16.26 -26.87 56.42
N ILE A 775 16.47 -27.63 55.34
CA ILE A 775 15.65 -28.82 55.02
C ILE A 775 15.73 -29.87 56.15
N PRO A 776 16.91 -30.24 56.68
CA PRO A 776 17.01 -31.19 57.78
C PRO A 776 16.32 -30.73 59.07
N GLU A 777 16.36 -29.42 59.36
CA GLU A 777 15.70 -28.85 60.53
C GLU A 777 14.17 -29.04 60.46
N LEU A 778 13.55 -28.67 59.33
CA LEU A 778 12.12 -28.85 59.12
C LEU A 778 11.71 -30.32 59.08
N PHE A 779 12.53 -31.18 58.48
CA PHE A 779 12.29 -32.61 58.48
C PHE A 779 12.32 -33.17 59.92
N GLY A 780 13.31 -32.78 60.72
CA GLY A 780 13.41 -33.18 62.13
C GLY A 780 12.21 -32.71 62.97
N GLU A 781 11.72 -31.50 62.74
CA GLU A 781 10.48 -31.00 63.37
C GLU A 781 9.26 -31.86 63.00
N GLN A 782 9.16 -32.31 61.75
CA GLN A 782 8.08 -33.18 61.32
C GLN A 782 8.21 -34.59 61.91
N VAL A 783 9.42 -35.14 61.97
CA VAL A 783 9.70 -36.44 62.62
C VAL A 783 9.29 -36.40 64.09
N ALA A 784 9.61 -35.33 64.82
CA ALA A 784 9.21 -35.15 66.21
C ALA A 784 7.68 -35.05 66.37
N ARG A 785 6.98 -34.49 65.37
CA ARG A 785 5.53 -34.29 65.39
C ARG A 785 4.74 -35.58 65.13
N THR A 786 5.16 -36.40 64.17
CA THR A 786 4.44 -37.63 63.77
C THR A 786 5.39 -38.80 63.49
N PRO A 787 6.12 -39.30 64.50
CA PRO A 787 7.21 -40.26 64.28
C PRO A 787 6.75 -41.61 63.73
N ASP A 788 5.56 -42.07 64.12
CA ASP A 788 5.05 -43.40 63.78
C ASP A 788 4.17 -43.39 62.52
N ALA A 789 4.00 -42.23 61.86
CA ALA A 789 3.31 -42.13 60.59
C ALA A 789 4.19 -42.60 59.43
N THR A 790 3.59 -43.21 58.39
CA THR A 790 4.31 -43.64 57.19
C THR A 790 4.83 -42.43 56.40
N ALA A 791 6.16 -42.30 56.31
CA ALA A 791 6.83 -41.22 55.59
C ALA A 791 7.12 -41.59 54.14
N LEU A 792 7.53 -42.84 53.90
CA LEU A 792 8.07 -43.29 52.61
C LEU A 792 7.55 -44.68 52.28
N SER A 793 7.24 -44.91 51.01
CA SER A 793 6.94 -46.26 50.51
C SER A 793 7.46 -46.48 49.10
N CYS A 794 7.96 -47.67 48.84
CA CYS A 794 8.51 -48.07 47.54
C CYS A 794 8.34 -49.58 47.37
N ALA A 795 7.78 -50.03 46.24
CA ALA A 795 7.66 -51.45 45.88
C ALA A 795 7.12 -52.37 47.01
N GLY A 796 6.06 -51.94 47.71
CA GLY A 796 5.43 -52.69 48.80
C GLY A 796 6.14 -52.64 50.16
N ARG A 797 7.28 -51.94 50.27
CA ARG A 797 7.94 -51.62 51.55
C ARG A 797 7.54 -50.23 52.01
N SER A 798 7.43 -50.02 53.31
CA SER A 798 7.11 -48.72 53.93
C SER A 798 8.03 -48.42 55.11
N MET A 799 8.38 -47.15 55.30
CA MET A 799 9.12 -46.66 56.46
C MET A 799 8.31 -45.56 57.15
N THR A 800 8.28 -45.59 58.48
CA THR A 800 7.79 -44.48 59.31
C THR A 800 8.75 -43.30 59.28
N TYR A 801 8.30 -42.12 59.70
CA TYR A 801 9.16 -40.93 59.84
C TYR A 801 10.36 -41.20 60.75
N ARG A 802 10.16 -41.92 61.86
CA ARG A 802 11.22 -42.33 62.78
C ARG A 802 12.24 -43.26 62.10
N GLU A 803 11.77 -44.32 61.44
CA GLU A 803 12.66 -45.27 60.77
C GLU A 803 13.46 -44.61 59.63
N LEU A 804 12.83 -43.68 58.89
CA LEU A 804 13.50 -42.91 57.85
C LEU A 804 14.56 -41.98 58.43
N ASP A 805 14.26 -41.28 59.54
CA ASP A 805 15.22 -40.41 60.22
C ASP A 805 16.41 -41.19 60.79
N ASP A 806 16.16 -42.33 61.46
CA ASP A 806 17.19 -43.18 62.03
C ASP A 806 18.12 -43.75 60.93
N ALA A 807 17.55 -44.22 59.81
CA ALA A 807 18.32 -44.69 58.67
C ALA A 807 19.18 -43.57 58.05
N ALA A 808 18.61 -42.38 57.88
CA ALA A 808 19.33 -41.21 57.37
C ALA A 808 20.43 -40.76 58.34
N ASN A 809 20.21 -40.79 59.65
CA ASN A 809 21.21 -40.43 60.66
C ASN A 809 22.40 -41.40 60.65
N ARG A 810 22.15 -42.72 60.55
CA ARG A 810 23.23 -43.72 60.46
C ARG A 810 24.09 -43.53 59.22
N LEU A 811 23.46 -43.29 58.07
CA LEU A 811 24.18 -43.03 56.83
C LEU A 811 24.91 -41.67 56.87
N ALA A 812 24.33 -40.65 57.50
CA ALA A 812 24.99 -39.36 57.69
C ALA A 812 26.26 -39.48 58.55
N GLN A 813 26.24 -40.30 59.61
CA GLN A 813 27.43 -40.60 60.43
C GLN A 813 28.52 -41.31 59.60
N LEU A 814 28.14 -42.27 58.77
CA LEU A 814 29.07 -42.90 57.83
C LEU A 814 29.67 -41.87 56.87
N LEU A 815 28.83 -41.06 56.22
CA LEU A 815 29.29 -40.05 55.25
C LEU A 815 30.21 -39.00 55.90
N SER A 816 29.91 -38.59 57.13
CA SER A 816 30.77 -37.68 57.90
C SER A 816 32.15 -38.28 58.17
N ALA A 817 32.25 -39.59 58.41
CA ALA A 817 33.53 -40.29 58.53
C ALA A 817 34.35 -40.30 57.21
N TYR A 818 33.69 -40.14 56.06
CA TYR A 818 34.31 -39.95 54.74
C TYR A 818 34.56 -38.47 54.41
N GLY A 819 34.30 -37.55 55.34
CA GLY A 819 34.55 -36.12 55.18
C GLY A 819 33.37 -35.31 54.63
N ALA A 820 32.18 -35.89 54.48
CA ALA A 820 31.00 -35.11 54.10
C ALA A 820 30.64 -34.09 55.19
N GLY A 821 30.53 -32.81 54.82
CA GLY A 821 30.20 -31.70 55.71
C GLY A 821 29.85 -30.42 54.94
N PRO A 822 29.60 -29.29 55.63
CA PRO A 822 29.32 -28.01 54.99
C PRO A 822 30.40 -27.60 53.98
N GLY A 823 29.99 -27.24 52.77
CA GLY A 823 30.87 -26.86 51.66
C GLY A 823 31.32 -28.02 50.77
N GLU A 824 31.11 -29.27 51.20
CA GLU A 824 31.45 -30.46 50.42
C GLU A 824 30.28 -30.97 49.58
N VAL A 825 30.57 -31.76 48.54
CA VAL A 825 29.59 -32.33 47.61
C VAL A 825 29.62 -33.86 47.64
N VAL A 826 28.45 -34.48 47.64
CA VAL A 826 28.29 -35.95 47.56
C VAL A 826 27.54 -36.32 46.29
N ALA A 827 28.12 -37.19 45.46
CA ALA A 827 27.46 -37.67 44.25
C ALA A 827 26.50 -38.83 44.54
N LEU A 828 25.31 -38.78 43.97
CA LEU A 828 24.27 -39.78 44.14
C LEU A 828 23.98 -40.46 42.81
N MET A 829 24.30 -41.75 42.68
CA MET A 829 24.03 -42.55 41.48
C MET A 829 22.99 -43.62 41.81
N PHE A 830 21.70 -43.29 41.64
CA PHE A 830 20.59 -44.15 42.01
C PHE A 830 19.47 -44.12 40.95
N SER A 831 18.77 -45.25 40.80
CA SER A 831 17.41 -45.27 40.26
C SER A 831 16.41 -44.89 41.37
N ARG A 832 15.15 -44.59 41.04
CA ARG A 832 14.11 -44.30 42.04
C ARG A 832 13.95 -45.48 43.02
N SER A 833 14.34 -45.27 44.28
CA SER A 833 14.26 -46.27 45.36
C SER A 833 14.16 -45.59 46.74
N ALA A 834 13.83 -46.37 47.77
CA ALA A 834 13.77 -45.86 49.15
C ALA A 834 15.17 -45.45 49.66
N GLU A 835 16.19 -46.21 49.27
CA GLU A 835 17.57 -45.96 49.66
C GLU A 835 18.12 -44.65 49.08
N ALA A 836 17.68 -44.26 47.88
CA ALA A 836 18.01 -42.96 47.31
C ALA A 836 17.48 -41.81 48.18
N ILE A 837 16.24 -41.91 48.69
CA ILE A 837 15.65 -40.90 49.58
C ILE A 837 16.38 -40.85 50.92
N VAL A 838 16.72 -42.01 51.51
CA VAL A 838 17.55 -42.10 52.72
C VAL A 838 18.89 -41.40 52.50
N THR A 839 19.52 -41.64 51.35
CA THR A 839 20.82 -41.04 51.01
C THR A 839 20.73 -39.53 50.82
N ILE A 840 19.70 -39.03 50.13
CA ILE A 840 19.46 -37.58 49.99
C ILE A 840 19.35 -36.92 51.37
N LEU A 841 18.52 -37.48 52.27
CA LEU A 841 18.37 -36.94 53.63
C LEU A 841 19.67 -37.04 54.43
N ALA A 842 20.41 -38.13 54.29
CA ALA A 842 21.68 -38.33 54.99
C ALA A 842 22.74 -37.29 54.57
N VAL A 843 22.89 -37.03 53.27
CA VAL A 843 23.80 -35.99 52.76
C VAL A 843 23.39 -34.61 53.27
N LEU A 844 22.11 -34.27 53.19
CA LEU A 844 21.63 -32.99 53.71
C LEU A 844 21.87 -32.85 55.22
N LYS A 845 21.77 -33.94 55.99
CA LYS A 845 22.05 -33.95 57.45
C LYS A 845 23.53 -33.79 57.80
N THR A 846 24.47 -34.13 56.92
CA THR A 846 25.88 -33.77 57.12
C THR A 846 26.16 -32.30 56.83
N GLY A 847 25.25 -31.63 56.12
CA GLY A 847 25.40 -30.28 55.60
C GLY A 847 26.14 -30.21 54.26
N ALA A 848 26.49 -31.36 53.67
CA ALA A 848 27.01 -31.41 52.31
C ALA A 848 25.87 -31.23 51.29
N ALA A 849 26.24 -30.77 50.09
CA ALA A 849 25.32 -30.72 48.96
C ALA A 849 25.27 -32.07 48.24
N TYR A 850 24.10 -32.52 47.80
CA TYR A 850 24.04 -33.68 46.91
C TYR A 850 24.05 -33.27 45.42
N VAL A 851 24.74 -34.06 44.59
CA VAL A 851 24.67 -33.97 43.13
C VAL A 851 24.11 -35.28 42.57
N PRO A 852 22.86 -35.29 42.08
CA PRO A 852 22.25 -36.48 41.50
C PRO A 852 22.78 -36.72 40.08
N VAL A 853 23.34 -37.91 39.87
CA VAL A 853 23.87 -38.38 38.59
C VAL A 853 22.98 -39.51 38.09
N ASP A 854 22.24 -39.25 37.01
CA ASP A 854 21.35 -40.23 36.42
C ASP A 854 22.16 -41.36 35.73
N PRO A 855 21.95 -42.64 36.09
CA PRO A 855 22.72 -43.76 35.55
C PRO A 855 22.52 -43.97 34.05
N ALA A 856 21.41 -43.49 33.48
CA ALA A 856 21.10 -43.57 32.06
C ALA A 856 21.92 -42.60 31.20
N LEU A 857 22.61 -41.62 31.81
CA LEU A 857 23.44 -40.67 31.09
C LEU A 857 24.67 -41.33 30.44
N PRO A 858 25.14 -40.84 29.28
CA PRO A 858 26.40 -41.33 28.69
C PRO A 858 27.58 -41.17 29.66
N LEU A 859 28.56 -42.10 29.60
CA LEU A 859 29.69 -42.12 30.54
C LEU A 859 30.49 -40.81 30.52
N ALA A 860 30.72 -40.22 29.34
CA ALA A 860 31.41 -38.94 29.21
C ALA A 860 30.69 -37.81 29.96
N ARG A 861 29.35 -37.85 30.01
CA ARG A 861 28.55 -36.87 30.75
C ARG A 861 28.65 -37.07 32.27
N ILE A 862 28.65 -38.32 32.71
CA ILE A 862 28.87 -38.69 34.11
C ILE A 862 30.25 -38.20 34.57
N GLN A 863 31.31 -38.53 33.81
CA GLN A 863 32.68 -38.10 34.09
C GLN A 863 32.81 -36.58 34.15
N PHE A 864 32.17 -35.87 33.21
CA PHE A 864 32.12 -34.40 33.24
C PHE A 864 31.48 -33.88 34.53
N MET A 865 30.30 -34.38 34.89
CA MET A 865 29.58 -33.91 36.10
C MET A 865 30.36 -34.20 37.37
N VAL A 866 31.01 -35.36 37.47
CA VAL A 866 31.85 -35.70 38.62
C VAL A 866 33.11 -34.83 38.68
N ALA A 867 33.76 -34.58 37.53
CA ALA A 867 34.93 -33.71 37.48
C ALA A 867 34.61 -32.25 37.81
N ASP A 868 33.47 -31.74 37.32
CA ASP A 868 33.02 -30.36 37.52
C ASP A 868 32.49 -30.12 38.95
N ALA A 869 31.72 -31.06 39.51
CA ALA A 869 31.18 -30.96 40.86
C ALA A 869 32.19 -31.36 41.96
N ALA A 870 33.27 -32.06 41.60
CA ALA A 870 34.35 -32.54 42.48
C ALA A 870 33.85 -33.13 43.83
N PRO A 871 32.97 -34.15 43.81
CA PRO A 871 32.40 -34.70 45.02
C PRO A 871 33.43 -35.48 45.85
N ILE A 872 33.34 -35.39 47.18
CA ILE A 872 34.25 -36.08 48.11
C ILE A 872 34.00 -37.60 48.17
N VAL A 873 32.78 -38.03 47.82
CA VAL A 873 32.36 -39.43 47.79
C VAL A 873 31.17 -39.58 46.84
N ALA A 874 31.05 -40.72 46.18
CA ALA A 874 29.82 -41.14 45.52
C ALA A 874 29.13 -42.25 46.32
N VAL A 875 27.80 -42.19 46.37
CA VAL A 875 26.96 -43.20 46.99
C VAL A 875 26.09 -43.86 45.91
N THR A 876 26.05 -45.19 45.90
CA THR A 876 25.34 -45.98 44.88
C THR A 876 24.98 -47.38 45.38
N THR A 877 24.32 -48.19 44.54
CA THR A 877 24.01 -49.61 44.77
C THR A 877 24.94 -50.52 43.96
N SER A 878 25.04 -51.79 44.35
CA SER A 878 25.98 -52.75 43.75
C SER A 878 25.83 -52.89 42.23
N ASP A 879 24.60 -52.81 41.73
CA ASP A 879 24.25 -52.95 40.32
C ASP A 879 24.57 -51.70 39.46
N ARG A 880 24.97 -50.59 40.11
CA ARG A 880 25.29 -49.30 39.45
C ARG A 880 26.73 -48.87 39.67
N ARG A 881 27.45 -49.49 40.61
CA ARG A 881 28.85 -49.20 40.93
C ARG A 881 29.79 -49.13 39.72
N SER A 882 29.61 -50.02 38.75
CA SER A 882 30.46 -50.08 37.54
C SER A 882 30.38 -48.82 36.67
N ARG A 883 29.30 -48.02 36.78
CA ARG A 883 29.13 -46.76 36.03
C ARG A 883 30.04 -45.64 36.52
N LEU A 884 30.57 -45.76 37.74
CA LEU A 884 31.51 -44.83 38.35
C LEU A 884 32.97 -45.28 38.21
N GLU A 885 33.21 -46.46 37.62
CA GLU A 885 34.57 -46.92 37.31
C GLU A 885 35.26 -45.91 36.37
N GLY A 886 36.43 -45.42 36.78
CA GLY A 886 37.19 -44.40 36.04
C GLY A 886 36.91 -42.96 36.45
N CYS A 887 36.00 -42.70 37.39
CA CYS A 887 35.96 -41.45 38.13
C CYS A 887 36.84 -41.63 39.38
N GLU A 888 37.90 -40.85 39.57
CA GLU A 888 38.86 -41.02 40.66
C GLU A 888 38.31 -40.56 42.03
N LEU A 889 37.23 -41.20 42.52
CA LEU A 889 36.59 -40.88 43.81
C LEU A 889 36.23 -42.12 44.62
N PRO A 890 36.17 -42.03 45.97
CA PRO A 890 35.66 -43.09 46.81
C PRO A 890 34.18 -43.37 46.50
N VAL A 891 33.80 -44.65 46.41
CA VAL A 891 32.43 -45.10 46.14
C VAL A 891 31.92 -45.96 47.30
N ILE A 892 30.82 -45.54 47.93
CA ILE A 892 30.10 -46.30 48.95
C ILE A 892 28.96 -47.06 48.27
N ASP A 893 29.04 -48.39 48.35
CA ASP A 893 27.91 -49.27 48.03
C ASP A 893 27.09 -49.48 49.30
N ILE A 894 25.89 -48.94 49.31
CA ILE A 894 25.00 -49.00 50.49
C ILE A 894 24.48 -50.42 50.77
N SER A 895 24.54 -51.33 49.79
CA SER A 895 24.05 -52.71 49.93
C SER A 895 25.01 -53.59 50.74
N ASP A 896 26.29 -53.25 50.73
CA ASP A 896 27.40 -54.00 51.35
C ASP A 896 28.07 -53.24 52.52
N SER A 897 27.54 -52.07 52.88
CA SER A 897 28.14 -51.19 53.89
C SER A 897 27.62 -51.49 55.31
N PRO A 898 28.45 -51.41 56.38
CA PRO A 898 28.01 -51.65 57.76
C PRO A 898 27.22 -50.47 58.36
N VAL A 899 26.27 -49.91 57.59
CA VAL A 899 25.46 -48.74 57.99
C VAL A 899 24.67 -49.02 59.27
N ASP A 900 24.17 -50.24 59.44
CA ASP A 900 23.39 -50.65 60.62
C ASP A 900 24.20 -50.62 61.94
N ASN A 901 25.53 -50.65 61.85
CA ASN A 901 26.43 -50.58 63.00
C ASN A 901 26.76 -49.13 63.42
N GLN A 902 26.36 -48.12 62.63
CA GLN A 902 26.60 -46.72 62.96
C GLN A 902 25.59 -46.22 64.01
N PRO A 903 25.97 -45.23 64.84
CA PRO A 903 25.02 -44.56 65.72
C PRO A 903 23.94 -43.83 64.90
N HIS A 904 22.73 -43.74 65.43
CA HIS A 904 21.62 -42.97 64.83
C HIS A 904 21.51 -41.55 65.44
N THR A 905 22.52 -41.10 66.19
CA THR A 905 22.57 -39.76 66.78
C THR A 905 22.62 -38.70 65.68
N ALA A 906 21.72 -37.72 65.74
CA ALA A 906 21.69 -36.61 64.79
C ALA A 906 22.99 -35.78 64.83
N LEU A 907 23.47 -35.37 63.66
CA LEU A 907 24.57 -34.42 63.50
C LEU A 907 24.07 -32.98 63.67
N SER A 908 24.98 -32.03 63.84
CA SER A 908 24.66 -30.60 63.75
C SER A 908 24.16 -30.29 62.34
N GLY A 909 22.93 -29.78 62.21
CA GLY A 909 22.32 -29.47 60.92
C GLY A 909 22.99 -28.29 60.19
N PRO A 910 22.79 -28.19 58.86
CA PRO A 910 23.36 -27.11 58.04
C PRO A 910 22.74 -25.76 58.33
N ALA A 911 23.48 -24.70 58.01
CA ALA A 911 22.92 -23.37 57.93
C ALA A 911 21.94 -23.27 56.74
N PRO A 912 20.92 -22.40 56.81
CA PRO A 912 19.96 -22.21 55.71
C PRO A 912 20.61 -21.77 54.38
N ASP A 913 21.79 -21.14 54.46
CA ASP A 913 22.52 -20.59 53.33
C ASP A 913 23.49 -21.60 52.68
N ASP A 914 23.73 -22.73 53.35
CA ASP A 914 24.54 -23.81 52.79
C ASP A 914 23.83 -24.44 51.57
N ILE A 915 24.61 -24.93 50.61
CA ILE A 915 24.07 -25.55 49.40
C ILE A 915 23.46 -26.90 49.74
N ALA A 916 22.17 -27.08 49.43
CA ALA A 916 21.48 -28.35 49.61
C ALA A 916 21.74 -29.32 48.46
N TYR A 917 21.70 -28.81 47.23
CA TYR A 917 21.88 -29.64 46.04
C TYR A 917 22.41 -28.88 44.84
N ILE A 918 22.99 -29.63 43.91
CA ILE A 918 23.47 -29.15 42.62
C ILE A 918 22.82 -29.99 41.52
N ILE A 919 21.99 -29.37 40.68
CA ILE A 919 21.35 -30.05 39.54
C ILE A 919 21.90 -29.48 38.23
N TYR A 920 22.33 -30.36 37.32
CA TYR A 920 22.89 -29.96 36.04
C TYR A 920 21.81 -29.72 34.99
N THR A 921 21.94 -28.62 34.24
CA THR A 921 21.07 -28.27 33.11
C THR A 921 21.85 -28.25 31.80
N SER A 922 21.15 -28.35 30.66
CA SER A 922 21.74 -28.14 29.33
C SER A 922 22.08 -26.65 29.19
N GLY A 923 23.34 -26.29 29.43
CA GLY A 923 23.77 -24.90 29.26
C GLY A 923 23.59 -24.42 27.83
N THR A 924 23.23 -23.15 27.65
CA THR A 924 23.06 -22.50 26.33
C THR A 924 24.31 -22.54 25.46
N THR A 925 25.48 -22.78 26.06
CA THR A 925 26.79 -22.89 25.40
C THR A 925 27.13 -24.32 24.97
N GLY A 926 26.21 -25.29 25.13
CA GLY A 926 26.44 -26.72 24.86
C GLY A 926 27.18 -27.48 25.97
N VAL A 927 27.82 -26.76 26.91
CA VAL A 927 28.45 -27.33 28.10
C VAL A 927 27.46 -27.31 29.28
N PRO A 928 27.31 -28.42 30.02
CA PRO A 928 26.39 -28.50 31.16
C PRO A 928 26.76 -27.56 32.28
N LYS A 929 25.77 -27.05 33.02
CA LYS A 929 26.00 -26.16 34.16
C LYS A 929 25.28 -26.68 35.40
N GLY A 930 26.03 -26.86 36.49
CA GLY A 930 25.47 -27.20 37.80
C GLY A 930 24.85 -25.97 38.45
N VAL A 931 23.56 -26.04 38.80
CA VAL A 931 22.85 -24.99 39.51
C VAL A 931 22.84 -25.33 41.00
N ALA A 932 23.59 -24.58 41.80
CA ALA A 932 23.69 -24.76 43.25
C ALA A 932 22.53 -24.04 43.96
N ILE A 933 21.73 -24.79 44.72
CA ILE A 933 20.56 -24.28 45.42
C ILE A 933 20.75 -24.38 46.94
N PRO A 934 20.68 -23.27 47.68
CA PRO A 934 20.73 -23.26 49.14
C PRO A 934 19.53 -23.95 49.82
N HIS A 935 19.71 -24.41 51.05
CA HIS A 935 18.63 -25.03 51.82
C HIS A 935 17.39 -24.14 51.96
N ARG A 936 17.55 -22.85 52.27
CA ARG A 936 16.44 -21.90 52.50
C ARG A 936 15.47 -21.76 51.32
N ASN A 937 15.91 -22.09 50.10
CA ASN A 937 15.10 -21.96 48.89
C ASN A 937 13.96 -22.98 48.87
N VAL A 938 14.16 -24.19 49.37
CA VAL A 938 13.11 -25.23 49.39
C VAL A 938 11.97 -24.85 50.33
N PRO A 939 12.20 -24.45 51.60
CA PRO A 939 11.13 -23.93 52.46
C PRO A 939 10.47 -22.67 51.91
N GLY A 940 11.25 -21.77 51.28
CA GLY A 940 10.71 -20.58 50.62
C GLY A 940 9.72 -20.91 49.51
N LEU A 941 10.00 -21.94 48.70
CA LEU A 941 9.11 -22.43 47.65
C LEU A 941 7.74 -22.86 48.22
N PHE A 942 7.73 -23.63 49.31
CA PHE A 942 6.48 -24.10 49.94
C PHE A 942 5.76 -23.02 50.76
N GLY A 943 6.49 -22.06 51.34
CA GLY A 943 5.90 -20.96 52.11
C GLY A 943 5.02 -20.02 51.26
N VAL A 944 5.33 -19.85 49.97
CA VAL A 944 4.54 -19.04 49.03
C VAL A 944 3.29 -19.79 48.52
N LEU A 945 3.33 -21.12 48.49
CA LEU A 945 2.26 -21.97 47.93
C LEU A 945 1.19 -22.37 48.97
N GLY A 946 1.32 -21.87 50.21
CA GLY A 946 0.70 -22.35 51.46
C GLY A 946 -0.82 -22.29 51.63
N ALA A 947 -1.61 -22.26 50.56
CA ALA A 947 -3.08 -22.39 50.62
C ALA A 947 -3.68 -23.34 49.57
N ASP A 948 -3.02 -23.54 48.43
CA ASP A 948 -3.62 -24.23 47.26
C ASP A 948 -3.12 -25.67 47.05
N VAL A 949 -2.05 -26.09 47.71
CA VAL A 949 -1.51 -27.46 47.59
C VAL A 949 -1.96 -28.28 48.79
N SER A 950 -2.63 -29.42 48.54
CA SER A 950 -3.00 -30.38 49.58
C SER A 950 -1.73 -31.03 50.17
N SER A 951 -1.14 -30.38 51.17
CA SER A 951 -0.03 -30.88 51.98
C SER A 951 -0.54 -31.20 53.39
N GLY A 952 0.10 -32.16 54.06
CA GLY A 952 -0.29 -32.56 55.41
C GLY A 952 -0.49 -34.06 55.61
N PRO A 953 -0.75 -34.48 56.87
CA PRO A 953 -1.06 -35.86 57.21
C PRO A 953 -2.22 -36.43 56.37
N GLY A 954 -2.05 -37.67 55.89
CA GLY A 954 -3.06 -38.36 55.07
C GLY A 954 -3.01 -38.05 53.57
N GLN A 955 -2.09 -37.20 53.11
CA GLN A 955 -1.81 -36.99 51.69
C GLN A 955 -0.73 -37.97 51.20
N VAL A 956 -0.77 -38.31 49.91
CA VAL A 956 0.18 -39.21 49.25
C VAL A 956 0.74 -38.52 48.00
N TRP A 957 2.04 -38.31 47.97
CA TRP A 957 2.75 -37.64 46.88
C TRP A 957 3.52 -38.67 46.06
N ALA A 958 3.35 -38.67 44.74
CA ALA A 958 4.15 -39.50 43.86
C ALA A 958 5.52 -38.85 43.57
N GLN A 959 6.59 -39.57 43.85
CA GLN A 959 7.95 -39.24 43.40
C GLN A 959 8.18 -39.96 42.07
N TRP A 960 7.99 -39.22 40.96
CA TRP A 960 8.06 -39.75 39.60
C TRP A 960 9.23 -39.18 38.81
N HIS A 961 9.64 -37.92 39.01
CA HIS A 961 10.71 -37.33 38.21
C HIS A 961 12.09 -37.94 38.53
N SER A 962 13.01 -37.93 37.55
CA SER A 962 14.41 -38.30 37.82
C SER A 962 15.00 -37.34 38.87
N TYR A 963 15.88 -37.86 39.74
CA TYR A 963 16.55 -37.03 40.75
C TYR A 963 17.45 -35.95 40.13
N SER A 964 17.87 -36.13 38.87
CA SER A 964 18.59 -35.11 38.11
C SER A 964 17.69 -33.98 37.57
N PHE A 965 16.41 -33.93 37.97
CA PHE A 965 15.47 -32.87 37.66
C PHE A 965 14.93 -32.23 38.94
N ASP A 966 14.92 -30.91 39.02
CA ASP A 966 14.58 -30.16 40.23
C ASP A 966 13.14 -30.37 40.72
N VAL A 967 12.21 -30.74 39.85
CA VAL A 967 10.85 -31.15 40.25
C VAL A 967 10.86 -32.34 41.22
N SER A 968 11.87 -33.21 41.21
CA SER A 968 11.96 -34.27 42.22
C SER A 968 12.14 -33.69 43.64
N VAL A 969 12.80 -32.54 43.79
CA VAL A 969 12.96 -31.83 45.07
C VAL A 969 11.60 -31.39 45.60
N TRP A 970 10.75 -30.89 44.70
CA TRP A 970 9.36 -30.54 45.01
C TRP A 970 8.56 -31.77 45.48
N GLU A 971 8.67 -32.90 44.77
CA GLU A 971 7.99 -34.14 45.13
C GLU A 971 8.41 -34.66 46.52
N ILE A 972 9.73 -34.72 46.76
CA ILE A 972 10.32 -35.28 47.97
C ILE A 972 9.99 -34.40 49.18
N PHE A 973 10.36 -33.13 49.14
CA PHE A 973 10.25 -32.25 50.30
C PHE A 973 8.84 -31.68 50.49
N GLY A 974 8.03 -31.64 49.42
CA GLY A 974 6.61 -31.32 49.54
C GLY A 974 5.87 -32.34 50.40
N ALA A 975 6.22 -33.62 50.26
CA ALA A 975 5.69 -34.66 51.11
C ALA A 975 6.31 -34.64 52.51
N LEU A 976 7.64 -34.77 52.57
CA LEU A 976 8.34 -35.10 53.81
C LEU A 976 8.34 -33.96 54.82
N LEU A 977 8.38 -32.69 54.40
CA LEU A 977 8.38 -31.55 55.33
C LEU A 977 7.00 -31.23 55.91
N HIS A 978 5.92 -31.82 55.36
CA HIS A 978 4.55 -31.51 55.75
C HIS A 978 3.79 -32.69 56.39
N GLY A 979 4.43 -33.84 56.59
CA GLY A 979 3.81 -35.00 57.23
C GLY A 979 3.05 -35.94 56.29
N ALA A 980 3.22 -35.79 54.99
CA ALA A 980 2.60 -36.64 53.97
C ALA A 980 3.46 -37.87 53.66
N ARG A 981 2.86 -38.88 53.02
CA ARG A 981 3.57 -40.07 52.54
C ARG A 981 4.16 -39.80 51.15
N LEU A 982 5.47 -40.03 51.01
CA LEU A 982 6.15 -40.07 49.71
C LEU A 982 6.09 -41.48 49.11
N LEU A 983 5.42 -41.62 47.97
CA LEU A 983 5.37 -42.85 47.18
C LEU A 983 6.43 -42.78 46.08
N VAL A 984 7.51 -43.54 46.22
CA VAL A 984 8.55 -43.64 45.18
C VAL A 984 8.09 -44.57 44.07
N VAL A 985 7.99 -44.04 42.85
CA VAL A 985 7.51 -44.78 41.69
C VAL A 985 8.69 -45.54 41.06
N PRO A 986 8.66 -46.89 41.02
CA PRO A 986 9.75 -47.67 40.42
C PRO A 986 9.97 -47.32 38.94
N GLU A 987 11.21 -47.45 38.45
CA GLU A 987 11.58 -47.08 37.07
C GLU A 987 10.67 -47.74 36.03
N GLN A 988 10.48 -49.06 36.14
CA GLN A 988 9.65 -49.85 35.22
C GLN A 988 8.17 -49.44 35.21
N VAL A 989 7.67 -48.91 36.35
CA VAL A 989 6.28 -48.45 36.45
C VAL A 989 6.14 -47.08 35.81
N ALA A 990 7.10 -46.17 36.02
CA ALA A 990 7.08 -44.83 35.45
C ALA A 990 7.12 -44.83 33.91
N GLU A 991 7.75 -45.83 33.30
CA GLU A 991 7.82 -46.00 31.84
C GLU A 991 6.54 -46.59 31.22
N SER A 992 5.60 -47.10 32.03
CA SER A 992 4.36 -47.72 31.58
C SER A 992 3.14 -46.90 32.03
N PRO A 993 2.43 -46.20 31.13
CA PRO A 993 1.27 -45.40 31.49
C PRO A 993 0.17 -46.18 32.24
N ASP A 994 -0.07 -47.44 31.84
CA ASP A 994 -1.09 -48.30 32.45
C ASP A 994 -0.69 -48.75 33.86
N ALA A 995 0.55 -49.26 34.03
CA ALA A 995 1.04 -49.68 35.33
C ALA A 995 1.18 -48.48 36.29
N PHE A 996 1.57 -47.32 35.75
CA PHE A 996 1.62 -46.08 36.53
C PHE A 996 0.23 -45.67 36.99
N HIS A 997 -0.76 -45.67 36.10
CA HIS A 997 -2.14 -45.38 36.44
C HIS A 997 -2.68 -46.32 37.54
N GLU A 998 -2.44 -47.63 37.40
CA GLU A 998 -2.84 -48.63 38.40
C GLU A 998 -2.20 -48.36 39.78
N LEU A 999 -0.92 -48.02 39.80
CA LEU A 999 -0.22 -47.65 41.03
C LEU A 999 -0.82 -46.40 41.69
N LEU A 1000 -1.11 -45.35 40.90
CA LEU A 1000 -1.71 -44.11 41.40
C LEU A 1000 -3.06 -44.37 42.08
N VAL A 1001 -3.90 -45.22 41.49
CA VAL A 1001 -5.21 -45.59 42.04
C VAL A 1001 -5.07 -46.44 43.30
N THR A 1002 -4.21 -47.45 43.27
CA THR A 1002 -4.01 -48.41 44.36
C THR A 1002 -3.44 -47.75 45.61
N GLU A 1003 -2.49 -46.82 45.43
CA GLU A 1003 -1.83 -46.12 46.53
C GLU A 1003 -2.54 -44.82 46.94
N HIS A 1004 -3.72 -44.54 46.34
CA HIS A 1004 -4.54 -43.37 46.61
C HIS A 1004 -3.75 -42.05 46.54
N VAL A 1005 -2.96 -41.88 45.47
CA VAL A 1005 -2.14 -40.68 45.27
C VAL A 1005 -3.01 -39.42 45.22
N THR A 1006 -2.66 -38.43 46.03
CA THR A 1006 -3.41 -37.17 46.16
C THR A 1006 -2.69 -35.98 45.52
N VAL A 1007 -1.37 -36.06 45.35
CA VAL A 1007 -0.56 -35.04 44.67
C VAL A 1007 0.34 -35.69 43.62
N LEU A 1008 0.25 -35.18 42.39
CA LEU A 1008 0.95 -35.69 41.21
C LEU A 1008 1.53 -34.52 40.40
N SER A 1009 2.83 -34.56 40.12
CA SER A 1009 3.50 -33.72 39.14
C SER A 1009 3.84 -34.53 37.89
N GLN A 1010 3.57 -33.97 36.70
CA GLN A 1010 3.86 -34.62 35.41
C GLN A 1010 4.31 -33.60 34.38
N THR A 1011 5.11 -34.04 33.41
CA THR A 1011 5.40 -33.26 32.20
C THR A 1011 4.14 -33.20 31.31
N PRO A 1012 3.94 -32.12 30.50
CA PRO A 1012 2.75 -32.02 29.65
C PRO A 1012 2.55 -33.21 28.69
N SER A 1013 3.63 -33.82 28.22
CA SER A 1013 3.59 -35.01 27.35
C SER A 1013 3.18 -36.26 28.12
N ALA A 1014 3.79 -36.53 29.28
CA ALA A 1014 3.47 -37.71 30.09
C ALA A 1014 2.03 -37.65 30.65
N ALA A 1015 1.58 -36.45 31.05
CA ALA A 1015 0.20 -36.21 31.46
C ALA A 1015 -0.83 -36.61 30.39
N GLY A 1016 -0.54 -36.37 29.11
CA GLY A 1016 -1.44 -36.71 28.00
C GLY A 1016 -1.58 -38.21 27.74
N MET A 1017 -0.69 -39.03 28.30
CA MET A 1017 -0.67 -40.49 28.10
C MET A 1017 -1.39 -41.26 29.21
N ILE A 1018 -1.78 -40.60 30.31
CA ILE A 1018 -2.40 -41.26 31.48
C ILE A 1018 -3.93 -41.20 31.36
N SER A 1019 -4.59 -42.34 31.54
CA SER A 1019 -6.06 -42.41 31.56
C SER A 1019 -6.64 -41.68 32.78
N PRO A 1020 -7.74 -40.91 32.65
CA PRO A 1020 -8.40 -40.27 33.78
C PRO A 1020 -9.40 -41.19 34.53
N GLN A 1021 -9.59 -42.44 34.12
CA GLN A 1021 -10.63 -43.34 34.65
C GLN A 1021 -10.29 -43.87 36.05
N GLY A 1022 -11.24 -43.87 37.00
CA GLY A 1022 -11.03 -44.43 38.35
C GLY A 1022 -10.51 -43.44 39.39
N TRP A 1023 -10.39 -42.16 39.03
CA TRP A 1023 -10.00 -41.09 39.95
C TRP A 1023 -11.23 -40.52 40.67
N ASN A 1024 -11.39 -40.83 41.97
CA ASN A 1024 -12.56 -40.45 42.77
C ASN A 1024 -12.51 -39.02 43.35
N ARG A 1025 -11.50 -38.22 43.01
CA ARG A 1025 -11.38 -36.79 43.39
C ARG A 1025 -10.73 -36.00 42.25
N PRO A 1026 -11.00 -34.69 42.12
CA PRO A 1026 -10.24 -33.85 41.20
C PRO A 1026 -8.78 -33.88 41.61
N LEU A 1027 -7.93 -34.54 40.81
CA LEU A 1027 -6.49 -34.42 40.93
C LEU A 1027 -6.14 -32.95 40.72
N TRP A 1028 -5.39 -32.39 41.67
CA TRP A 1028 -4.87 -31.04 41.56
C TRP A 1028 -3.86 -31.01 40.41
N TRP A 1029 -4.31 -30.54 39.26
CA TRP A 1029 -3.47 -30.32 38.09
C TRP A 1029 -2.74 -28.99 38.25
N TRP A 1030 -1.44 -29.03 38.58
CA TRP A 1030 -0.58 -27.89 38.28
C TRP A 1030 -0.30 -27.89 36.77
N ARG A 1031 -1.24 -27.34 35.99
CA ARG A 1031 -0.82 -26.72 34.73
C ARG A 1031 0.06 -25.55 35.16
N VAL A 1032 1.37 -25.67 34.95
CA VAL A 1032 2.16 -24.50 34.58
C VAL A 1032 1.38 -23.91 33.42
N LYS A 1033 0.55 -22.91 33.69
CA LYS A 1033 -0.06 -22.13 32.63
C LYS A 1033 1.17 -21.67 31.86
N ARG A 1034 1.36 -22.21 30.65
CA ARG A 1034 1.77 -21.36 29.54
C ARG A 1034 0.98 -20.10 29.78
N VAL A 1035 1.68 -18.98 29.97
CA VAL A 1035 1.15 -17.67 29.65
C VAL A 1035 0.70 -17.82 28.18
N ARG A 1036 -0.51 -18.37 28.00
CA ARG A 1036 -1.22 -18.35 26.76
C ARG A 1036 -1.58 -16.89 26.66
N ARG A 1037 -0.85 -16.23 25.77
CA ARG A 1037 -1.21 -14.98 25.12
C ARG A 1037 -2.72 -14.76 25.21
N SER A 1038 -3.10 -13.91 26.14
CA SER A 1038 -4.29 -13.08 26.07
C SER A 1038 -3.80 -11.67 26.40
N TRP A 1039 -2.97 -11.19 25.48
CA TRP A 1039 -2.83 -9.81 25.03
C TRP A 1039 -2.70 -9.93 23.51
#